data_AF-A0A0Z8KWF9-F1
#
_entry.id   AF-A0A0Z8KWF9-F1
#
_cell.length_a   1.000
_cell.length_b   1.000
_cell.length_c   1.000
_cell.angle_alpha   90.00
_cell.angle_beta   90.00
_cell.angle_gamma   90.00
#
_symmetry.space_group_name_H-M   'P 1'
#
loop_
_entity.id
_entity.type
_entity.pdbx_description
1 polymer ?
#
loop_
_entity_poly.entity_id
_entity_poly.type
_entity_poly.pdbx_seq_one_letter_code
_entity_poly.pdbx_strand_id
1 'polypeptide(L)'
;MSEIYVSRKITPESLLNSIPNQIILLQSEDKSGLSYFLKHTTRFFNSEELTSFYISGSEQIAKQIFKQIFNAVTIEEVEQKISKYSKKEVILTILKTMVYPLDNIPFIPNIGSTIVNIIECINSTINVDIMHYEDYRLERALLEYLDKINPKITLVIDNVTEENIEFLKLLIERKINLIFAVPIDKHKQEKIFKLLSIAEIIQPKIWEQAFLRPDESETYHFFQEYQATIDEQILSKIRSSEFSIHAIMSCINKYDFEYELSKYEQIILCILKQLNCSISMELLNKLCQNYLQKTGFIFNETEFSNMIERLKKNGFLSILDTNNVKLSDAPLFFNQDLIEEVILINTLIETRYEPNELSVEICEYAIKNINRNSRKKNYYILKLLQLKGDKISSEHLLELSISQFDNLSQVLTVGRLLYNRFYFKETFRLLEKHSYYNNDRNYQLFYTLVKERLRLPNHIDELLSLIESSKNTNEQCLLLSNLFVAYINNNNSNGYREIIHKDGKFFYRNYITSPNYSYLLRNVAFYLPFKEGIEAYRAVLEFFNEKDLINYNRTLSNYICFLMEHRKERLAIQELESLKPKIKQILLLKDIRYEYLYNNFSLYLMNFTDENPISYLNMISEDESGSETPFIYSKLNLALYYAKISSPMANTEFSEAKELVDKSPIPQTKRFFEINQLLYLYMKNINIYNYLENLDTTPFRNSDTYVEDLAIKYLEKLDNHEEYMSKDWEYLFCPGYLFYRYYDVKLLINTELYF
;
A
#
# COMPACT_ATOMS: atom_id res chain seq x y z
N MET A 1 25.25 21.27 27.59
CA MET A 1 26.05 21.57 26.38
C MET A 1 25.74 23.00 26.00
N SER A 2 26.75 23.83 25.81
CA SER A 2 26.58 25.22 25.38
C SER A 2 25.99 25.23 23.96
N GLU A 3 24.69 25.47 23.84
CA GLU A 3 24.02 25.77 22.56
C GLU A 3 24.50 27.15 22.11
N ILE A 4 25.57 27.17 21.32
CA ILE A 4 26.09 28.38 20.67
C ILE A 4 25.80 28.20 19.18
N TYR A 5 24.92 29.03 18.64
CA TYR A 5 24.58 29.05 17.21
C TYR A 5 25.10 30.34 16.58
N VAL A 6 26.04 30.18 15.64
CA VAL A 6 26.55 31.22 14.72
C VAL A 6 25.42 31.98 14.05
N SER A 7 25.57 33.30 13.91
CA SER A 7 24.72 34.15 13.08
C SER A 7 24.77 33.75 11.59
N ARG A 8 24.01 32.74 11.20
CA ARG A 8 23.64 32.56 9.79
C ARG A 8 22.64 33.65 9.42
N LYS A 9 22.65 34.08 8.16
CA LYS A 9 21.76 35.15 7.66
C LYS A 9 20.26 34.87 7.91
N ILE A 10 19.90 33.60 8.09
CA ILE A 10 18.55 33.11 8.40
C ILE A 10 18.50 32.61 9.85
N THR A 11 17.58 33.15 10.65
CA THR A 11 17.35 32.69 12.04
C THR A 11 15.96 32.04 12.20
N PRO A 12 15.77 31.12 13.17
CA PRO A 12 14.46 30.54 13.45
C PRO A 12 13.38 31.59 13.76
N GLU A 13 13.72 32.69 14.45
CA GLU A 13 12.81 33.80 14.76
C GLU A 13 12.29 34.48 13.49
N SER A 14 13.18 34.70 12.51
CA SER A 14 12.81 35.32 11.23
C SER A 14 11.81 34.45 10.46
N LEU A 15 11.99 33.12 10.49
CA LEU A 15 11.08 32.15 9.88
C LEU A 15 9.75 32.06 10.65
N LEU A 16 9.79 32.04 12.00
CA LEU A 16 8.61 32.01 12.86
C LEU A 16 7.66 33.17 12.55
N ASN A 17 8.21 34.37 12.44
CA ASN A 17 7.47 35.59 12.09
C ASN A 17 6.86 35.56 10.68
N SER A 18 7.29 34.61 9.85
CA SER A 18 6.83 34.44 8.47
C SER A 18 5.90 33.25 8.25
N ILE A 19 5.66 32.42 9.27
CA ILE A 19 4.66 31.33 9.27
C ILE A 19 3.23 31.80 8.91
N PRO A 20 2.79 33.07 9.14
CA PRO A 20 1.50 33.52 8.62
C PRO A 20 1.34 33.38 7.09
N ASN A 21 2.44 33.16 6.36
CA ASN A 21 2.44 32.74 4.97
C ASN A 21 2.34 31.21 4.93
N GLN A 22 1.19 30.66 4.53
CA GLN A 22 0.83 29.24 4.70
C GLN A 22 1.87 28.23 4.18
N ILE A 23 2.67 28.61 3.16
CA ILE A 23 3.70 27.74 2.56
C ILE A 23 4.97 28.55 2.24
N ILE A 24 6.12 28.14 2.80
CA ILE A 24 7.43 28.78 2.62
C ILE A 24 8.39 27.83 1.92
N LEU A 25 9.13 28.31 0.92
CA LEU A 25 10.21 27.56 0.25
C LEU A 25 11.57 28.12 0.63
N LEU A 26 12.40 27.29 1.25
CA LEU A 26 13.79 27.59 1.63
C LEU A 26 14.73 27.02 0.58
N GLN A 27 15.43 27.90 -0.13
CA GLN A 27 16.41 27.49 -1.14
C GLN A 27 17.73 27.10 -0.47
N SER A 28 18.38 26.02 -0.92
CA SER A 28 19.66 25.60 -0.37
C SER A 28 20.62 24.94 -1.37
N GLU A 29 21.92 25.04 -1.05
CA GLU A 29 22.96 24.22 -1.66
C GLU A 29 23.11 22.88 -0.93
N ASP A 30 23.59 21.87 -1.63
CA ASP A 30 23.94 20.59 -1.01
C ASP A 30 25.05 20.77 0.04
N LYS A 31 24.98 20.01 1.14
CA LYS A 31 25.93 20.04 2.27
C LYS A 31 26.12 21.42 2.91
N SER A 32 25.13 22.30 2.79
CA SER A 32 25.11 23.62 3.42
C SER A 32 24.86 23.58 4.93
N GLY A 33 24.24 22.49 5.42
CA GLY A 33 23.82 22.33 6.82
C GLY A 33 22.34 22.62 7.06
N LEU A 34 21.54 22.75 5.99
CA LEU A 34 20.12 23.08 6.09
C LEU A 34 19.37 22.10 6.99
N SER A 35 19.59 20.79 6.84
CA SER A 35 18.93 19.77 7.66
C SER A 35 19.13 19.99 9.16
N TYR A 36 20.34 20.37 9.58
CA TYR A 36 20.62 20.69 10.99
C TYR A 36 19.85 21.94 11.44
N PHE A 37 19.84 22.98 10.59
CA PHE A 37 19.06 24.19 10.84
C PHE A 37 17.57 23.88 10.96
N LEU A 38 16.97 23.13 10.03
CA LEU A 38 15.55 22.75 10.07
C LEU A 38 15.18 21.94 11.30
N LYS A 39 16.05 20.99 11.70
CA LYS A 39 15.92 20.24 12.95
C LYS A 39 15.90 21.17 14.16
N HIS A 40 16.80 22.14 14.20
CA HIS A 40 16.84 23.15 15.25
C HIS A 40 15.61 24.08 15.23
N THR A 41 15.20 24.56 14.05
CA THR A 41 13.98 25.37 13.85
C THR A 41 12.75 24.64 14.36
N THR A 42 12.66 23.33 14.13
CA THR A 42 11.57 22.49 14.66
C THR A 42 11.57 22.50 16.18
N ARG A 43 12.72 22.35 16.85
CA ARG A 43 12.80 22.48 18.31
C ARG A 43 12.35 23.86 18.78
N PHE A 44 12.77 24.91 18.07
CA PHE A 44 12.45 26.30 18.38
C PHE A 44 10.96 26.64 18.21
N PHE A 45 10.28 26.09 17.20
CA PHE A 45 8.87 26.33 16.93
C PHE A 45 7.93 25.66 17.94
N ASN A 46 8.40 24.64 18.65
CA ASN A 46 7.57 23.94 19.61
C ASN A 46 7.35 24.80 20.86
N SER A 47 6.12 25.29 21.01
CA SER A 47 5.63 26.08 22.14
C SER A 47 4.23 25.61 22.56
N GLU A 48 3.61 26.29 23.53
CA GLU A 48 2.21 26.00 23.92
C GLU A 48 1.21 26.30 22.79
N GLU A 49 1.53 27.22 21.87
CA GLU A 49 0.62 27.70 20.82
C GLU A 49 0.92 27.11 19.42
N LEU A 50 2.12 26.56 19.23
CA LEU A 50 2.62 26.06 17.95
C LEU A 50 3.30 24.70 18.14
N THR A 51 2.83 23.68 17.43
CA THR A 51 3.47 22.37 17.38
C THR A 51 4.09 22.15 16.00
N SER A 52 5.31 21.66 15.97
CA SER A 52 6.04 21.44 14.72
C SER A 52 6.70 20.07 14.65
N PHE A 53 6.73 19.53 13.44
CA PHE A 53 7.33 18.22 13.14
C PHE A 53 8.34 18.35 12.02
N TYR A 54 9.49 17.68 12.18
CA TYR A 54 10.53 17.61 11.15
C TYR A 54 10.32 16.38 10.27
N ILE A 55 10.32 16.57 8.95
CA ILE A 55 10.11 15.52 7.96
C ILE A 55 11.35 15.43 7.08
N SER A 56 12.09 14.33 7.21
CA SER A 56 13.30 14.06 6.42
C SER A 56 13.02 13.65 4.97
N GLY A 57 11.81 13.16 4.69
CA GLY A 57 11.43 12.56 3.41
C GLY A 57 11.92 11.12 3.18
N SER A 58 12.52 10.46 4.18
CA SER A 58 13.00 9.07 4.08
C SER A 58 11.89 8.00 4.13
N GLU A 59 10.71 8.35 4.62
CA GLU A 59 9.53 7.48 4.71
C GLU A 59 8.23 8.32 4.70
N GLN A 60 7.06 7.68 4.82
CA GLN A 60 5.78 8.37 4.85
C GLN A 60 5.70 9.43 5.96
N ILE A 61 5.13 10.61 5.64
CA ILE A 61 5.02 11.76 6.56
C ILE A 61 4.30 11.36 7.85
N ALA A 62 3.16 10.67 7.76
CA ALA A 62 2.37 10.27 8.92
C ALA A 62 3.20 9.41 9.89
N LYS A 63 3.99 8.47 9.34
CA LYS A 63 4.87 7.61 10.14
C LYS A 63 5.95 8.41 10.85
N GLN A 64 6.60 9.37 10.18
CA GLN A 64 7.62 10.23 10.80
C GLN A 64 7.04 11.09 11.94
N ILE A 65 5.82 11.59 11.78
CA ILE A 65 5.13 12.37 12.82
C ILE A 65 4.84 11.48 14.03
N PHE A 66 4.27 10.31 13.84
CA PHE A 66 4.01 9.40 14.95
C PHE A 66 5.29 8.95 15.67
N LYS A 67 6.36 8.62 14.93
CA LYS A 67 7.66 8.29 15.54
C LYS A 67 8.17 9.41 16.46
N GLN A 68 8.10 10.65 15.99
CA GLN A 68 8.49 11.81 16.80
C GLN A 68 7.65 11.93 18.07
N ILE A 69 6.34 11.65 18.00
CA ILE A 69 5.45 11.69 19.17
C ILE A 69 5.75 10.54 20.16
N PHE A 70 5.91 9.31 19.67
CA PHE A 70 6.08 8.13 20.52
C PHE A 70 7.45 8.02 21.17
N ASN A 71 8.47 8.70 20.64
CA ASN A 71 9.80 8.70 21.25
C ASN A 71 9.91 9.42 22.59
N ALA A 72 8.90 10.17 22.95
CA ALA A 72 8.83 10.84 24.24
C ALA A 72 8.24 9.94 25.35
N VAL A 73 8.01 8.65 25.06
CA VAL A 73 7.21 7.73 25.88
C VAL A 73 7.87 6.35 25.89
N THR A 74 7.85 5.66 27.02
CA THR A 74 8.34 4.28 27.10
C THR A 74 7.28 3.28 26.61
N ILE A 75 7.72 2.15 26.05
CA ILE A 75 6.83 1.05 25.64
C ILE A 75 5.98 0.56 26.83
N GLU A 76 6.56 0.52 28.03
CA GLU A 76 5.88 0.07 29.26
C GLU A 76 4.69 0.97 29.64
N GLU A 77 4.84 2.30 29.50
CA GLU A 77 3.75 3.25 29.74
C GLU A 77 2.64 3.13 28.69
N VAL A 78 3.01 2.85 27.44
CA VAL A 78 2.06 2.58 26.35
C VAL A 78 1.28 1.30 26.62
N GLU A 79 1.96 0.20 26.98
CA GLU A 79 1.36 -1.10 27.29
C GLU A 79 0.33 -1.02 28.43
N GLN A 80 0.61 -0.24 29.46
CA GLN A 80 -0.35 0.02 30.55
C GLN A 80 -1.59 0.76 30.06
N LYS A 81 -1.42 1.77 29.19
CA LYS A 81 -2.53 2.59 28.65
C LYS A 81 -3.40 1.83 27.65
N ILE A 82 -2.82 0.93 26.85
CA ILE A 82 -3.58 0.14 25.86
C ILE A 82 -4.35 -1.04 26.47
N SER A 83 -4.08 -1.40 27.74
CA SER A 83 -4.67 -2.58 28.41
C SER A 83 -6.21 -2.61 28.40
N LYS A 84 -6.84 -1.45 28.27
CA LYS A 84 -8.31 -1.26 28.27
C LYS A 84 -8.96 -1.40 26.88
N TYR A 85 -8.17 -1.53 25.81
CA TYR A 85 -8.68 -1.59 24.44
C TYR A 85 -8.82 -3.04 23.96
N SER A 86 -9.93 -3.36 23.29
CA SER A 86 -10.17 -4.71 22.74
C SER A 86 -9.12 -5.10 21.70
N LYS A 87 -8.59 -4.13 20.94
CA LYS A 87 -7.59 -4.31 19.88
C LYS A 87 -6.14 -4.12 20.35
N LYS A 88 -5.88 -4.26 21.65
CA LYS A 88 -4.57 -3.95 22.27
C LYS A 88 -3.37 -4.58 21.57
N GLU A 89 -3.47 -5.81 21.08
CA GLU A 89 -2.34 -6.53 20.46
C GLU A 89 -2.00 -5.96 19.07
N VAL A 90 -3.03 -5.55 18.31
CA VAL A 90 -2.87 -4.87 17.01
C VAL A 90 -2.28 -3.48 17.21
N ILE A 91 -2.85 -2.72 18.16
CA ILE A 91 -2.35 -1.40 18.54
C ILE A 91 -0.88 -1.50 18.96
N LEU A 92 -0.54 -2.46 19.82
CA LEU A 92 0.84 -2.66 20.29
C LEU A 92 1.79 -2.98 19.14
N THR A 93 1.37 -3.84 18.20
CA THR A 93 2.18 -4.20 17.02
C THR A 93 2.42 -2.98 16.14
N ILE A 94 1.38 -2.19 15.87
CA ILE A 94 1.45 -0.93 15.14
C ILE A 94 2.43 0.03 15.84
N LEU A 95 2.27 0.25 17.15
CA LEU A 95 3.12 1.14 17.93
C LEU A 95 4.59 0.69 17.97
N LYS A 96 4.86 -0.62 18.09
CA LYS A 96 6.22 -1.16 18.03
C LYS A 96 6.95 -0.82 16.72
N THR A 97 6.24 -0.68 15.61
CA THR A 97 6.85 -0.21 14.34
C THR A 97 7.22 1.27 14.33
N MET A 98 6.76 2.04 15.33
CA MET A 98 6.97 3.49 15.45
C MET A 98 7.91 3.88 16.60
N VAL A 99 8.32 2.93 17.44
CA VAL A 99 9.28 3.19 18.52
C VAL A 99 10.69 2.97 18.00
N TYR A 100 11.49 4.04 17.94
CA TYR A 100 12.91 3.99 17.56
C TYR A 100 13.62 5.18 18.18
N PRO A 101 14.85 5.08 18.72
CA PRO A 101 15.57 6.27 19.19
C PRO A 101 15.75 7.28 18.03
N LEU A 102 15.17 8.48 18.16
CA LEU A 102 15.40 9.62 17.24
C LEU A 102 16.11 10.75 18.00
N ASP A 103 16.95 11.48 17.28
CA ASP A 103 17.72 12.63 17.81
C ASP A 103 16.87 13.85 18.19
N ASN A 104 15.59 13.88 17.80
CA ASN A 104 14.70 15.03 18.00
C ASN A 104 13.35 14.60 18.54
N ILE A 105 13.03 15.09 19.74
CA ILE A 105 11.74 14.89 20.39
C ILE A 105 11.00 16.24 20.36
N PRO A 106 9.82 16.34 19.73
CA PRO A 106 9.01 17.54 19.80
C PRO A 106 8.51 17.77 21.23
N PHE A 107 8.41 19.03 21.64
CA PHE A 107 7.72 19.35 22.89
C PHE A 107 6.22 19.18 22.66
N ILE A 108 5.62 18.21 23.36
CA ILE A 108 4.20 17.91 23.30
C ILE A 108 3.60 18.23 24.67
N PRO A 109 2.80 19.32 24.79
CA PRO A 109 2.07 19.61 26.02
C PRO A 109 1.20 18.42 26.40
N ASN A 110 1.13 18.10 27.70
CA ASN A 110 0.29 17.02 28.24
C ASN A 110 0.47 15.67 27.52
N ILE A 111 1.72 15.23 27.37
CA ILE A 111 2.06 14.02 26.63
C ILE A 111 1.25 12.79 27.05
N GLY A 112 0.91 12.72 28.35
CA GLY A 112 0.05 11.70 28.92
C GLY A 112 -1.32 11.58 28.24
N SER A 113 -2.01 12.70 28.00
CA SER A 113 -3.31 12.74 27.32
C SER A 113 -3.17 12.66 25.80
N THR A 114 -2.09 13.21 25.24
CA THR A 114 -1.77 13.09 23.81
C THR A 114 -1.65 11.63 23.38
N ILE A 115 -0.93 10.80 24.16
CA ILE A 115 -0.80 9.37 23.87
C ILE A 115 -2.15 8.66 23.91
N VAL A 116 -3.02 8.99 24.88
CA VAL A 116 -4.35 8.39 24.99
C VAL A 116 -5.20 8.79 23.79
N ASN A 117 -5.21 10.07 23.43
CA ASN A 117 -5.94 10.58 22.26
C ASN A 117 -5.45 9.93 20.97
N ILE A 118 -4.14 9.71 20.83
CA ILE A 118 -3.57 8.99 19.69
C ILE A 118 -4.00 7.53 19.73
N ILE A 119 -3.85 6.81 20.84
CA ILE A 119 -4.29 5.41 20.95
C ILE A 119 -5.78 5.30 20.61
N GLU A 120 -6.61 6.25 21.01
CA GLU A 120 -8.01 6.31 20.61
C GLU A 120 -8.19 6.53 19.10
N CYS A 121 -7.45 7.45 18.49
CA CYS A 121 -7.48 7.70 17.04
C CYS A 121 -6.93 6.51 16.24
N ILE A 122 -5.91 5.83 16.77
CA ILE A 122 -5.41 4.58 16.23
C ILE A 122 -6.52 3.53 16.36
N ASN A 123 -7.16 3.39 17.53
CA ASN A 123 -8.21 2.40 17.75
C ASN A 123 -9.47 2.65 16.90
N SER A 124 -9.85 3.91 16.65
CA SER A 124 -10.98 4.27 15.79
C SER A 124 -10.71 4.00 14.31
N THR A 125 -9.43 3.96 13.92
CA THR A 125 -9.01 3.71 12.53
C THR A 125 -8.52 2.29 12.30
N ILE A 126 -8.14 1.57 13.37
CA ILE A 126 -7.94 0.13 13.34
C ILE A 126 -9.28 -0.50 13.09
N ASN A 127 -9.45 -0.87 11.85
CA ASN A 127 -10.42 -1.83 11.45
C ASN A 127 -9.83 -3.25 11.52
N VAL A 128 -8.52 -3.42 11.54
CA VAL A 128 -7.93 -4.74 11.28
C VAL A 128 -7.54 -5.54 12.52
N ASP A 129 -7.47 -6.86 12.36
CA ASP A 129 -6.93 -7.79 13.35
C ASP A 129 -5.40 -7.92 13.22
N ILE A 130 -4.76 -8.75 14.06
CA ILE A 130 -3.31 -8.95 14.07
C ILE A 130 -2.77 -9.46 12.74
N MET A 131 -3.52 -10.30 12.04
CA MET A 131 -3.09 -10.86 10.75
C MET A 131 -3.13 -9.81 9.63
N HIS A 132 -3.90 -8.74 9.82
CA HIS A 132 -4.14 -7.70 8.82
C HIS A 132 -3.69 -6.31 9.30
N TYR A 133 -2.86 -6.21 10.34
CA TYR A 133 -2.47 -4.93 10.95
C TYR A 133 -1.84 -3.93 9.98
N GLU A 134 -1.32 -4.41 8.85
CA GLU A 134 -0.72 -3.58 7.78
C GLU A 134 -1.74 -2.76 7.01
N ASP A 135 -3.01 -3.14 7.07
CA ASP A 135 -4.13 -2.41 6.46
C ASP A 135 -4.47 -1.12 7.21
N TYR A 136 -3.88 -0.97 8.40
CA TYR A 136 -4.03 0.21 9.23
C TYR A 136 -3.53 1.46 8.49
N ARG A 137 -4.36 2.51 8.52
CA ARG A 137 -4.08 3.76 7.83
C ARG A 137 -3.60 4.82 8.82
N LEU A 138 -2.26 4.90 8.95
CA LEU A 138 -1.56 5.92 9.74
C LEU A 138 -2.07 7.33 9.43
N GLU A 139 -2.21 7.65 8.16
CA GLU A 139 -2.67 8.95 7.69
C GLU A 139 -4.03 9.33 8.31
N ARG A 140 -5.00 8.41 8.33
CA ARG A 140 -6.32 8.68 8.90
C ARG A 140 -6.27 8.88 10.40
N ALA A 141 -5.52 8.03 11.12
CA ALA A 141 -5.36 8.18 12.56
C ALA A 141 -4.72 9.53 12.89
N LEU A 142 -3.76 9.95 12.07
CA LEU A 142 -3.14 11.25 12.20
C LEU A 142 -4.15 12.36 11.94
N LEU A 143 -4.93 12.32 10.86
CA LEU A 143 -5.96 13.33 10.60
C LEU A 143 -6.98 13.43 11.74
N GLU A 144 -7.49 12.29 12.25
CA GLU A 144 -8.39 12.27 13.41
C GLU A 144 -7.74 12.82 14.67
N TYR A 145 -6.43 12.56 14.87
CA TYR A 145 -5.68 13.14 15.98
C TYR A 145 -5.47 14.65 15.82
N LEU A 146 -5.13 15.12 14.62
CA LEU A 146 -4.97 16.54 14.30
C LEU A 146 -6.28 17.29 14.53
N ASP A 147 -7.42 16.70 14.18
CA ASP A 147 -8.75 17.29 14.42
C ASP A 147 -9.11 17.37 15.93
N LYS A 148 -8.48 16.54 16.79
CA LYS A 148 -8.67 16.56 18.26
C LYS A 148 -7.78 17.59 18.98
N ILE A 149 -6.72 18.08 18.35
CA ILE A 149 -5.78 19.02 18.96
C ILE A 149 -5.97 20.44 18.40
N ASN A 150 -5.81 21.46 19.25
CA ASN A 150 -5.98 22.86 18.85
C ASN A 150 -4.75 23.77 19.12
N PRO A 151 -3.53 23.39 18.73
CA PRO A 151 -2.48 24.34 18.39
C PRO A 151 -2.34 24.50 16.87
N LYS A 152 -1.72 25.61 16.42
CA LYS A 152 -1.27 25.70 15.02
C LYS A 152 -0.21 24.63 14.77
N ILE A 153 -0.25 24.00 13.60
CA ILE A 153 0.66 22.92 13.24
C ILE A 153 1.54 23.36 12.08
N THR A 154 2.84 23.11 12.19
CA THR A 154 3.83 23.41 11.14
C THR A 154 4.64 22.16 10.81
N LEU A 155 4.70 21.79 9.53
CA LEU A 155 5.60 20.74 9.05
C LEU A 155 6.83 21.36 8.41
N VAL A 156 8.01 20.96 8.89
CA VAL A 156 9.31 21.37 8.37
C VAL A 156 9.87 20.22 7.55
N ILE A 157 9.81 20.34 6.22
CA ILE A 157 10.02 19.26 5.25
C ILE A 157 11.34 19.47 4.52
N ASP A 158 12.30 18.57 4.77
CA ASP A 158 13.62 18.56 4.13
C ASP A 158 13.58 17.94 2.72
N ASN A 159 12.76 16.91 2.54
CA ASN A 159 12.57 16.27 1.24
C ASN A 159 11.15 15.70 1.11
N VAL A 160 10.65 15.63 -0.12
CA VAL A 160 9.32 15.11 -0.44
C VAL A 160 9.40 14.06 -1.55
N THR A 161 8.66 12.96 -1.37
CA THR A 161 8.55 11.86 -2.33
C THR A 161 7.14 11.80 -2.92
N GLU A 162 7.01 11.14 -4.09
CA GLU A 162 5.73 11.00 -4.80
C GLU A 162 4.64 10.33 -3.94
N GLU A 163 5.02 9.35 -3.13
CA GLU A 163 4.12 8.62 -2.23
C GLU A 163 3.41 9.52 -1.20
N ASN A 164 3.97 10.70 -0.89
CA ASN A 164 3.42 11.60 0.12
C ASN A 164 2.49 12.68 -0.46
N ILE A 165 2.32 12.76 -1.78
CA ILE A 165 1.58 13.86 -2.44
C ILE A 165 0.11 13.89 -2.00
N GLU A 166 -0.58 12.76 -2.05
CA GLU A 166 -2.01 12.71 -1.72
C GLU A 166 -2.26 13.06 -0.25
N PHE A 167 -1.38 12.63 0.65
CA PHE A 167 -1.47 13.01 2.06
C PHE A 167 -1.16 14.49 2.28
N LEU A 168 -0.19 15.06 1.56
CA LEU A 168 0.11 16.50 1.62
C LEU A 168 -1.10 17.36 1.24
N LYS A 169 -1.87 16.97 0.21
CA LYS A 169 -3.13 17.66 -0.15
C LYS A 169 -4.09 17.73 1.04
N LEU A 170 -4.31 16.61 1.72
CA LEU A 170 -5.21 16.51 2.87
C LEU A 170 -4.75 17.38 4.06
N LEU A 171 -3.44 17.57 4.21
CA LEU A 171 -2.85 18.44 5.23
C LEU A 171 -3.00 19.93 4.86
N ILE A 172 -2.88 20.27 3.57
CA ILE A 172 -3.08 21.63 3.05
C ILE A 172 -4.54 22.06 3.23
N GLU A 173 -5.50 21.19 2.92
CA GLU A 173 -6.95 21.42 3.14
C GLU A 173 -7.25 21.77 4.62
N ARG A 174 -6.46 21.21 5.55
CA ARG A 174 -6.56 21.47 7.00
C ARG A 174 -5.79 22.71 7.46
N LYS A 175 -5.26 23.51 6.54
CA LYS A 175 -4.53 24.77 6.83
C LYS A 175 -3.29 24.56 7.72
N ILE A 176 -2.61 23.42 7.56
CA ILE A 176 -1.33 23.15 8.22
C ILE A 176 -0.24 23.97 7.52
N ASN A 177 0.61 24.66 8.28
CA ASN A 177 1.69 25.46 7.70
C ASN A 177 2.82 24.55 7.22
N LEU A 178 3.40 24.85 6.06
CA LEU A 178 4.46 24.04 5.46
C LEU A 178 5.72 24.87 5.20
N ILE A 179 6.88 24.34 5.61
CA ILE A 179 8.20 24.87 5.25
C ILE A 179 8.94 23.80 4.46
N PHE A 180 9.21 24.04 3.18
CA PHE A 180 9.92 23.09 2.32
C PHE A 180 11.36 23.53 2.05
N ALA A 181 12.29 22.60 2.18
CA ALA A 181 13.61 22.72 1.59
C ALA A 181 13.54 22.48 0.07
N VAL A 182 14.18 23.35 -0.70
CA VAL A 182 14.25 23.27 -2.15
C VAL A 182 15.72 23.44 -2.56
N PRO A 183 16.31 22.54 -3.35
CA PRO A 183 17.67 22.70 -3.84
C PRO A 183 17.73 23.85 -4.86
N ILE A 184 18.85 24.56 -4.90
CA ILE A 184 19.12 25.63 -5.88
C ILE A 184 19.48 25.05 -7.27
N ASP A 185 19.92 23.78 -7.31
CA ASP A 185 20.15 23.05 -8.55
C ASP A 185 18.86 23.00 -9.39
N LYS A 186 18.91 23.57 -10.60
CA LYS A 186 17.73 23.72 -11.49
C LYS A 186 17.00 22.40 -11.76
N HIS A 187 17.73 21.32 -12.00
CA HIS A 187 17.10 20.02 -12.33
C HIS A 187 16.40 19.41 -11.12
N LYS A 188 17.02 19.49 -9.93
CA LYS A 188 16.40 19.02 -8.69
C LYS A 188 15.24 19.92 -8.26
N GLN A 189 15.35 21.21 -8.50
CA GLN A 189 14.34 22.22 -8.21
C GLN A 189 13.07 22.00 -9.04
N GLU A 190 13.19 21.76 -10.35
CA GLU A 190 12.05 21.44 -11.23
C GLU A 190 11.29 20.20 -10.76
N LYS A 191 12.02 19.16 -10.30
CA LYS A 191 11.41 17.95 -9.77
C LYS A 191 10.55 18.25 -8.54
N ILE A 192 11.06 19.01 -7.58
CA ILE A 192 10.28 19.37 -6.38
C ILE A 192 9.09 20.25 -6.76
N PHE A 193 9.27 21.26 -7.63
CA PHE A 193 8.15 22.10 -8.07
C PHE A 193 7.05 21.31 -8.78
N LYS A 194 7.40 20.29 -9.57
CA LYS A 194 6.42 19.39 -10.17
C LYS A 194 5.61 18.66 -9.09
N LEU A 195 6.28 18.12 -8.06
CA LEU A 195 5.59 17.44 -6.94
C LEU A 195 4.68 18.39 -6.18
N LEU A 196 5.15 19.60 -5.87
CA LEU A 196 4.35 20.63 -5.18
C LEU A 196 3.14 21.07 -6.03
N SER A 197 3.30 21.17 -7.35
CA SER A 197 2.20 21.47 -8.27
C SER A 197 1.14 20.37 -8.29
N ILE A 198 1.53 19.09 -8.26
CA ILE A 198 0.58 17.98 -8.18
C ILE A 198 -0.15 18.01 -6.84
N ALA A 199 0.52 18.43 -5.76
CA ALA A 199 -0.08 18.65 -4.44
C ALA A 199 -0.94 19.95 -4.34
N GLU A 200 -1.21 20.62 -5.46
CA GLU A 200 -2.05 21.84 -5.53
C GLU A 200 -1.52 23.02 -4.68
N ILE A 201 -0.21 23.08 -4.46
CA ILE A 201 0.44 24.21 -3.78
C ILE A 201 0.54 25.37 -4.76
N ILE A 202 -0.40 26.32 -4.65
CA ILE A 202 -0.50 27.50 -5.50
C ILE A 202 0.15 28.70 -4.80
N GLN A 203 1.06 29.39 -5.49
CA GLN A 203 1.76 30.60 -5.01
C GLN A 203 2.52 30.46 -3.67
N PRO A 204 3.45 29.48 -3.54
CA PRO A 204 4.26 29.38 -2.34
C PRO A 204 5.21 30.59 -2.21
N LYS A 205 5.45 31.06 -0.98
CA LYS A 205 6.39 32.16 -0.73
C LYS A 205 7.82 31.62 -0.80
N ILE A 206 8.59 32.06 -1.78
CA ILE A 206 10.03 31.81 -1.82
C ILE A 206 10.70 32.71 -0.78
N TRP A 207 11.54 32.13 0.09
CA TRP A 207 12.32 32.89 1.04
C TRP A 207 13.41 33.70 0.34
N GLU A 208 13.57 34.96 0.73
CA GLU A 208 14.47 35.90 0.03
C GLU A 208 15.95 35.51 0.12
N GLN A 209 16.33 34.73 1.13
CA GLN A 209 17.72 34.31 1.36
C GLN A 209 17.90 32.81 1.12
N ALA A 210 18.96 32.46 0.39
CA ALA A 210 19.37 31.09 0.18
C ALA A 210 20.30 30.59 1.30
N PHE A 211 20.18 29.30 1.63
CA PHE A 211 21.05 28.60 2.55
C PHE A 211 22.25 28.01 1.80
N LEU A 212 23.33 28.77 1.73
CA LEU A 212 24.54 28.44 0.98
C LEU A 212 25.51 27.57 1.79
N ARG A 213 26.49 26.96 1.11
CA ARG A 213 27.62 26.34 1.79
C ARG A 213 28.43 27.38 2.59
N PRO A 214 29.03 26.96 3.72
CA PRO A 214 29.96 27.79 4.46
C PRO A 214 31.03 28.39 3.55
N ASP A 215 31.40 29.65 3.78
CA ASP A 215 32.62 30.21 3.20
C ASP A 215 33.81 30.11 4.18
N GLU A 216 34.95 30.63 3.76
CA GLU A 216 36.16 30.63 4.58
C GLU A 216 35.99 31.44 5.86
N SER A 217 35.29 32.58 5.80
CA SER A 217 35.02 33.42 6.96
C SER A 217 34.11 32.71 7.97
N GLU A 218 33.05 32.07 7.48
CA GLU A 218 32.15 31.25 8.30
C GLU A 218 32.88 30.04 8.89
N THR A 219 33.81 29.43 8.15
CA THR A 219 34.66 28.34 8.65
C THR A 219 35.52 28.78 9.84
N TYR A 220 36.21 29.92 9.74
CA TYR A 220 36.96 30.46 10.87
C TYR A 220 36.06 30.73 12.08
N HIS A 221 34.85 31.25 11.84
CA HIS A 221 33.87 31.50 12.88
C HIS A 221 33.41 30.20 13.57
N PHE A 222 33.19 29.12 12.82
CA PHE A 222 32.86 27.80 13.40
C PHE A 222 33.98 27.31 14.32
N PHE A 223 35.24 27.38 13.91
CA PHE A 223 36.35 26.95 14.77
C PHE A 223 36.47 27.80 16.04
N GLN A 224 36.28 29.12 15.94
CA GLN A 224 36.28 30.01 17.10
C GLN A 224 35.17 29.67 18.10
N GLU A 225 33.93 29.47 17.64
CA GLU A 225 32.81 29.16 18.52
C GLU A 225 32.96 27.82 19.25
N TYR A 226 33.47 26.81 18.54
CA TYR A 226 33.71 25.49 19.12
C TYR A 226 35.03 25.40 19.90
N GLN A 227 35.73 26.54 20.08
CA GLN A 227 37.00 26.63 20.78
C GLN A 227 38.06 25.66 20.21
N ALA A 228 38.01 25.44 18.89
CA ALA A 228 38.91 24.59 18.14
C ALA A 228 39.97 25.43 17.41
N THR A 229 41.17 24.87 17.25
CA THR A 229 42.27 25.52 16.51
C THR A 229 42.20 25.13 15.04
N ILE A 230 42.34 26.11 14.15
CA ILE A 230 42.45 25.89 12.71
C ILE A 230 43.85 26.28 12.23
N ASP A 231 44.49 25.39 11.48
CA ASP A 231 45.74 25.64 10.78
C ASP A 231 45.54 25.56 9.26
N GLU A 232 46.56 25.91 8.49
CA GLU A 232 46.48 25.92 7.02
C GLU A 232 46.29 24.51 6.43
N GLN A 233 46.76 23.46 7.13
CA GLN A 233 46.53 22.09 6.70
C GLN A 233 45.04 21.72 6.81
N ILE A 234 44.40 22.01 7.94
CA ILE A 234 42.97 21.81 8.16
C ILE A 234 42.15 22.65 7.18
N LEU A 235 42.53 23.92 6.98
CA LEU A 235 41.83 24.82 6.07
C LEU A 235 41.93 24.36 4.61
N SER A 236 43.10 23.90 4.17
CA SER A 236 43.28 23.35 2.82
C SER A 236 42.42 22.11 2.57
N LYS A 237 42.26 21.26 3.59
CA LYS A 237 41.38 20.08 3.54
C LYS A 237 39.91 20.51 3.41
N ILE A 238 39.47 21.50 4.18
CA ILE A 238 38.10 22.03 4.09
C ILE A 238 37.84 22.67 2.72
N ARG A 239 38.79 23.44 2.17
CA ARG A 239 38.71 23.99 0.81
C ARG A 239 38.53 22.91 -0.25
N SER A 240 39.26 21.80 -0.15
CA SER A 240 39.13 20.66 -1.08
C SER A 240 37.75 19.98 -1.07
N SER A 241 37.04 20.10 0.06
CA SER A 241 35.65 19.62 0.20
C SER A 241 34.61 20.63 -0.30
N GLU A 242 35.05 21.74 -0.90
CA GLU A 242 34.23 22.90 -1.26
C GLU A 242 33.45 23.43 -0.04
N PHE A 243 34.14 23.49 1.11
CA PHE A 243 33.59 23.97 2.39
C PHE A 243 32.33 23.23 2.86
N SER A 244 32.30 21.91 2.71
CA SER A 244 31.21 21.10 3.25
C SER A 244 31.08 21.27 4.77
N ILE A 245 29.86 21.53 5.27
CA ILE A 245 29.61 21.62 6.72
C ILE A 245 30.04 20.36 7.47
N HIS A 246 29.93 19.19 6.84
CA HIS A 246 30.32 17.91 7.43
C HIS A 246 31.85 17.82 7.59
N ALA A 247 32.62 18.31 6.62
CA ALA A 247 34.07 18.35 6.70
C ALA A 247 34.54 19.31 7.82
N ILE A 248 33.92 20.49 7.90
CA ILE A 248 34.18 21.48 8.96
C ILE A 248 33.92 20.88 10.34
N MET A 249 32.72 20.31 10.57
CA MET A 249 32.36 19.71 11.85
C MET A 249 33.22 18.50 12.20
N SER A 250 33.67 17.73 11.21
CA SER A 250 34.57 16.59 11.45
C SER A 250 35.94 17.05 11.96
N CYS A 251 36.51 18.10 11.36
CA CYS A 251 37.77 18.68 11.81
C CYS A 251 37.65 19.30 13.22
N ILE A 252 36.55 19.99 13.51
CA ILE A 252 36.28 20.58 14.83
C ILE A 252 36.20 19.51 15.92
N ASN A 253 35.46 18.42 15.66
CA ASN A 253 35.23 17.37 16.64
C ASN A 253 36.42 16.42 16.80
N LYS A 254 37.53 16.65 16.09
CA LYS A 254 38.71 15.78 16.07
C LYS A 254 38.34 14.32 15.81
N TYR A 255 37.32 14.10 14.97
CA TYR A 255 37.13 12.82 14.30
C TYR A 255 38.27 12.72 13.29
N ASP A 256 39.47 12.43 13.80
CA ASP A 256 40.72 12.53 13.06
C ASP A 256 40.64 11.66 11.81
N PHE A 257 40.72 12.32 10.65
CA PHE A 257 41.02 11.70 9.36
C PHE A 257 42.50 11.26 9.26
N GLU A 258 43.26 11.24 10.37
CA GLU A 258 44.65 10.76 10.42
C GLU A 258 44.77 9.23 10.59
N TYR A 259 43.67 8.51 10.67
CA TYR A 259 43.72 7.05 10.66
C TYR A 259 43.86 6.54 9.22
N GLU A 260 45.10 6.26 8.78
CA GLU A 260 45.32 5.44 7.59
C GLU A 260 44.71 4.06 7.83
N LEU A 261 43.48 3.87 7.35
CA LEU A 261 42.82 2.58 7.37
C LEU A 261 43.70 1.59 6.63
N SER A 262 44.09 0.52 7.32
CA SER A 262 44.72 -0.61 6.65
C SER A 262 43.78 -1.17 5.58
N LYS A 263 44.33 -1.82 4.56
CA LYS A 263 43.53 -2.43 3.49
C LYS A 263 42.47 -3.40 4.05
N TYR A 264 42.76 -4.08 5.16
CA TYR A 264 41.82 -4.97 5.86
C TYR A 264 40.68 -4.23 6.57
N GLU A 265 40.98 -3.12 7.24
CA GLU A 265 39.97 -2.27 7.87
C GLU A 265 39.05 -1.62 6.82
N GLN A 266 39.62 -1.22 5.68
CA GLN A 266 38.83 -0.75 4.53
C GLN A 266 37.85 -1.83 4.06
N ILE A 267 38.28 -3.10 3.93
CA ILE A 267 37.41 -4.21 3.52
C ILE A 267 36.24 -4.40 4.50
N ILE A 268 36.50 -4.39 5.81
CA ILE A 268 35.45 -4.51 6.84
C ILE A 268 34.41 -3.39 6.68
N LEU A 269 34.88 -2.15 6.57
CA LEU A 269 34.01 -0.99 6.41
C LEU A 269 33.25 -1.02 5.07
N CYS A 270 33.87 -1.51 3.99
CA CYS A 270 33.21 -1.71 2.70
C CYS A 270 32.07 -2.73 2.80
N ILE A 271 32.30 -3.89 3.43
CA ILE A 271 31.29 -4.93 3.63
C ILE A 271 30.08 -4.35 4.37
N LEU A 272 30.33 -3.70 5.51
CA LEU A 272 29.28 -3.12 6.35
C LEU A 272 28.56 -1.96 5.64
N LYS A 273 29.27 -1.14 4.87
CA LYS A 273 28.69 -0.05 4.08
C LYS A 273 27.80 -0.57 2.94
N GLN A 274 28.23 -1.61 2.25
CA GLN A 274 27.48 -2.21 1.14
C GLN A 274 26.20 -2.90 1.62
N LEU A 275 26.29 -3.68 2.71
CA LEU A 275 25.14 -4.40 3.27
C LEU A 275 24.21 -3.48 4.09
N ASN A 276 24.75 -2.42 4.68
CA ASN A 276 24.02 -1.41 5.45
C ASN A 276 23.11 -2.00 6.56
N CYS A 277 23.54 -3.09 7.18
CA CYS A 277 22.83 -3.77 8.26
C CYS A 277 23.80 -4.19 9.37
N SER A 278 23.26 -4.62 10.52
CA SER A 278 24.07 -5.29 11.53
C SER A 278 24.38 -6.73 11.10
N ILE A 279 25.59 -7.20 11.42
CA ILE A 279 26.10 -8.51 11.00
C ILE A 279 26.79 -9.15 12.20
N SER A 280 26.65 -10.47 12.36
CA SER A 280 27.41 -11.20 13.39
C SER A 280 28.91 -11.16 13.08
N MET A 281 29.71 -11.14 14.14
CA MET A 281 31.18 -11.17 14.03
C MET A 281 31.69 -12.38 13.25
N GLU A 282 31.05 -13.53 13.42
CA GLU A 282 31.36 -14.77 12.71
C GLU A 282 31.12 -14.65 11.21
N LEU A 283 29.96 -14.12 10.82
CA LEU A 283 29.62 -13.89 9.42
C LEU A 283 30.52 -12.80 8.80
N LEU A 284 30.79 -11.72 9.52
CA LEU A 284 31.69 -10.66 9.05
C LEU A 284 33.11 -11.21 8.80
N ASN A 285 33.64 -12.04 9.70
CA ASN A 285 34.93 -12.70 9.52
C ASN A 285 34.92 -13.62 8.28
N LYS A 286 33.89 -14.45 8.12
CA LYS A 286 33.68 -15.33 6.96
C LYS A 286 33.66 -14.54 5.64
N LEU A 287 32.95 -13.41 5.59
CA LEU A 287 32.91 -12.54 4.40
C LEU A 287 34.27 -11.92 4.10
N CYS A 288 35.00 -11.47 5.12
CA CYS A 288 36.36 -10.95 4.97
C CYS A 288 37.30 -12.02 4.41
N GLN A 289 37.29 -13.24 4.99
CA GLN A 289 38.11 -14.35 4.52
C GLN A 289 37.83 -14.70 3.07
N ASN A 290 36.55 -14.78 2.67
CA ASN A 290 36.17 -15.05 1.28
C ASN A 290 36.67 -13.96 0.31
N TYR A 291 36.61 -12.69 0.72
CA TYR A 291 37.12 -11.58 -0.09
C TYR A 291 38.64 -11.66 -0.28
N LEU A 292 39.36 -11.95 0.81
CA LEU A 292 40.81 -12.05 0.82
C LEU A 292 41.32 -13.23 -0.01
N GLN A 293 40.61 -14.37 0.03
CA GLN A 293 40.90 -15.51 -0.85
C GLN A 293 40.80 -15.14 -2.34
N LYS A 294 39.80 -14.36 -2.73
CA LYS A 294 39.63 -13.93 -4.13
C LYS A 294 40.65 -12.88 -4.59
N THR A 295 41.21 -12.12 -3.65
CA THR A 295 42.18 -11.06 -3.92
C THR A 295 43.64 -11.50 -3.70
N GLY A 296 43.87 -12.72 -3.19
CA GLY A 296 45.21 -13.30 -3.02
C GLY A 296 46.00 -12.80 -1.80
N PHE A 297 45.35 -12.15 -0.83
CA PHE A 297 45.98 -11.67 0.40
C PHE A 297 46.00 -12.78 1.48
N ILE A 298 47.10 -12.88 2.23
CA ILE A 298 47.28 -13.86 3.32
C ILE A 298 46.76 -13.24 4.63
N PHE A 299 45.84 -13.91 5.31
CA PHE A 299 45.20 -13.44 6.54
C PHE A 299 45.59 -14.23 7.78
N ASN A 300 45.70 -13.57 8.93
CA ASN A 300 45.95 -14.20 10.23
C ASN A 300 44.73 -14.00 11.15
N GLU A 301 44.10 -15.07 11.65
CA GLU A 301 42.83 -14.97 12.41
C GLU A 301 42.93 -14.13 13.70
N THR A 302 44.12 -14.08 14.32
CA THR A 302 44.40 -13.25 15.50
C THR A 302 44.38 -11.74 15.22
N GLU A 303 44.33 -11.31 13.95
CA GLU A 303 44.23 -9.89 13.56
C GLU A 303 42.78 -9.39 13.49
N PHE A 304 41.77 -10.24 13.27
CA PHE A 304 40.37 -9.82 13.11
C PHE A 304 39.81 -9.11 14.34
N SER A 305 39.91 -9.74 15.52
CA SER A 305 39.40 -9.16 16.77
C SER A 305 40.10 -7.85 17.14
N ASN A 306 41.40 -7.75 16.87
CA ASN A 306 42.18 -6.54 17.11
C ASN A 306 41.75 -5.39 16.18
N MET A 307 41.45 -5.68 14.90
CA MET A 307 40.94 -4.69 13.95
C MET A 307 39.54 -4.19 14.32
N ILE A 308 38.63 -5.08 14.74
CA ILE A 308 37.30 -4.69 15.18
C ILE A 308 37.37 -3.77 16.41
N GLU A 309 38.18 -4.11 17.41
CA GLU A 309 38.37 -3.24 18.59
C GLU A 309 39.00 -1.89 18.22
N ARG A 310 39.94 -1.84 17.26
CA ARG A 310 40.50 -0.58 16.75
C ARG A 310 39.44 0.27 16.05
N LEU A 311 38.69 -0.31 15.11
CA LEU A 311 37.63 0.38 14.37
C LEU A 311 36.51 0.88 15.29
N LYS A 312 36.14 0.11 16.31
CA LYS A 312 35.21 0.49 17.37
C LYS A 312 35.74 1.64 18.21
N LYS A 313 36.98 1.55 18.71
CA LYS A 313 37.62 2.61 19.51
C LYS A 313 37.67 3.95 18.76
N ASN A 314 37.85 3.88 17.44
CA ASN A 314 37.89 5.05 16.55
C ASN A 314 36.49 5.49 16.08
N GLY A 315 35.41 4.89 16.59
CA GLY A 315 34.05 5.32 16.31
C GLY A 315 33.46 4.88 14.97
N PHE A 316 34.16 4.08 14.17
CA PHE A 316 33.66 3.60 12.87
C PHE A 316 32.59 2.51 12.98
N LEU A 317 32.61 1.77 14.09
CA LEU A 317 31.70 0.64 14.35
C LEU A 317 30.91 0.84 15.65
N SER A 318 29.67 0.43 15.62
CA SER A 318 28.81 0.26 16.80
C SER A 318 28.57 -1.23 17.05
N ILE A 319 28.66 -1.63 18.32
CA ILE A 319 28.35 -2.99 18.78
C ILE A 319 26.97 -2.93 19.43
N LEU A 320 26.01 -3.64 18.85
CA LEU A 320 24.62 -3.62 19.32
C LEU A 320 24.40 -4.66 20.44
N ASP A 321 24.97 -5.86 20.27
CA ASP A 321 24.93 -6.98 21.21
C ASP A 321 26.33 -7.62 21.36
N THR A 322 26.53 -8.62 22.22
CA THR A 322 27.85 -9.28 22.41
C THR A 322 28.48 -9.84 21.12
N ASN A 323 27.71 -10.04 20.04
CA ASN A 323 28.19 -10.66 18.81
C ASN A 323 27.87 -9.90 17.50
N ASN A 324 27.12 -8.80 17.53
CA ASN A 324 26.66 -8.09 16.33
C ASN A 324 27.29 -6.71 16.16
N VAL A 325 27.73 -6.40 14.94
CA VAL A 325 28.42 -5.15 14.59
C VAL A 325 27.69 -4.43 13.46
N LYS A 326 27.63 -3.11 13.53
CA LYS A 326 27.09 -2.22 12.49
C LYS A 326 28.02 -1.03 12.25
N LEU A 327 28.00 -0.48 11.04
CA LEU A 327 28.64 0.81 10.74
C LEU A 327 28.01 1.94 11.58
N SER A 328 28.84 2.80 12.16
CA SER A 328 28.38 4.03 12.83
C SER A 328 27.95 5.10 11.81
N ASP A 329 27.12 6.05 12.22
CA ASP A 329 26.63 7.16 11.37
C ASP A 329 27.71 8.21 11.02
N ALA A 330 28.97 7.93 11.33
CA ALA A 330 30.09 8.80 11.01
C ALA A 330 30.37 8.82 9.49
N PRO A 331 30.60 10.00 8.88
CA PRO A 331 30.89 10.09 7.45
C PRO A 331 32.23 9.40 7.11
N LEU A 332 32.16 8.31 6.37
CA LEU A 332 33.31 7.54 5.89
C LEU A 332 33.70 7.97 4.47
N PHE A 333 34.88 8.57 4.33
CA PHE A 333 35.49 8.89 3.05
C PHE A 333 36.71 8.01 2.81
N PHE A 334 36.56 7.02 1.94
CA PHE A 334 37.69 6.32 1.33
C PHE A 334 37.32 6.01 -0.13
N ASN A 335 38.30 6.11 -1.04
CA ASN A 335 38.12 5.76 -2.44
C ASN A 335 38.16 4.25 -2.57
N GLN A 336 37.05 3.63 -2.96
CA GLN A 336 37.04 2.23 -3.36
C GLN A 336 37.27 2.15 -4.87
N ASP A 337 38.24 1.34 -5.29
CA ASP A 337 38.46 1.06 -6.71
C ASP A 337 37.27 0.25 -7.26
N LEU A 338 36.87 0.54 -8.51
CA LEU A 338 35.80 -0.16 -9.22
C LEU A 338 36.05 -1.67 -9.27
N ILE A 339 37.31 -2.10 -9.41
CA ILE A 339 37.68 -3.51 -9.43
C ILE A 339 37.42 -4.17 -8.05
N GLU A 340 37.83 -3.50 -6.97
CA GLU A 340 37.64 -3.98 -5.60
C GLU A 340 36.15 -4.01 -5.22
N GLU A 341 35.37 -3.03 -5.68
CA GLU A 341 33.92 -3.01 -5.53
C GLU A 341 33.26 -4.22 -6.22
N VAL A 342 33.65 -4.53 -7.46
CA VAL A 342 33.12 -5.71 -8.18
C VAL A 342 33.48 -7.02 -7.48
N ILE A 343 34.72 -7.17 -7.00
CA ILE A 343 35.15 -8.36 -6.26
C ILE A 343 34.36 -8.49 -4.95
N LEU A 344 34.10 -7.37 -4.28
CA LEU A 344 33.33 -7.34 -3.04
C LEU A 344 31.89 -7.77 -3.29
N ILE A 345 31.22 -7.17 -4.27
CA ILE A 345 29.86 -7.54 -4.68
C ILE A 345 29.79 -9.04 -4.98
N ASN A 346 30.72 -9.57 -5.77
CA ASN A 346 30.77 -11.00 -6.10
C ASN A 346 31.04 -11.87 -4.86
N THR A 347 31.83 -11.40 -3.89
CA THR A 347 32.08 -12.10 -2.63
C THR A 347 30.82 -12.20 -1.78
N LEU A 348 30.12 -11.10 -1.59
CA LEU A 348 28.87 -11.06 -0.84
C LEU A 348 27.84 -11.98 -1.49
N ILE A 349 27.70 -11.92 -2.81
CA ILE A 349 26.73 -12.74 -3.53
C ILE A 349 27.09 -14.24 -3.49
N GLU A 350 28.37 -14.61 -3.63
CA GLU A 350 28.87 -16.00 -3.68
C GLU A 350 29.09 -16.70 -2.36
N THR A 351 29.05 -15.97 -1.25
CA THR A 351 29.16 -16.57 0.06
C THR A 351 27.99 -17.53 0.31
N ARG A 352 28.28 -18.72 0.83
CA ARG A 352 27.25 -19.65 1.30
C ARG A 352 26.84 -19.25 2.71
N TYR A 353 25.64 -18.70 2.82
CA TYR A 353 25.05 -18.31 4.10
C TYR A 353 24.32 -19.48 4.74
N GLU A 354 24.47 -19.63 6.06
CA GLU A 354 23.59 -20.47 6.86
C GLU A 354 22.19 -19.85 6.99
N PRO A 355 21.13 -20.62 7.26
CA PRO A 355 19.77 -20.08 7.31
C PRO A 355 19.56 -18.94 8.32
N ASN A 356 20.29 -18.94 9.43
CA ASN A 356 20.27 -17.92 10.48
C ASN A 356 21.14 -16.69 10.18
N GLU A 357 21.99 -16.75 9.15
CA GLU A 357 22.89 -15.67 8.74
C GLU A 357 22.23 -14.67 7.77
N LEU A 358 21.09 -15.03 7.16
CA LEU A 358 20.42 -14.21 6.15
C LEU A 358 19.44 -13.22 6.78
N SER A 359 19.74 -11.93 6.64
CA SER A 359 18.81 -10.84 6.95
C SER A 359 18.03 -10.41 5.69
N VAL A 360 17.01 -9.57 5.88
CA VAL A 360 16.25 -8.95 4.79
C VAL A 360 17.19 -8.13 3.89
N GLU A 361 18.07 -7.34 4.49
CA GLU A 361 19.01 -6.45 3.81
C GLU A 361 20.03 -7.23 2.98
N ILE A 362 20.57 -8.34 3.51
CA ILE A 362 21.48 -9.22 2.77
C ILE A 362 20.77 -9.82 1.55
N CYS A 363 19.53 -10.27 1.71
CA CYS A 363 18.75 -10.82 0.60
C CYS A 363 18.47 -9.74 -0.47
N GLU A 364 18.02 -8.56 -0.08
CA GLU A 364 17.75 -7.44 -1.00
C GLU A 364 19.01 -6.98 -1.73
N TYR A 365 20.13 -6.89 -1.01
CA TYR A 365 21.43 -6.58 -1.61
C TYR A 365 21.82 -7.62 -2.65
N ALA A 366 21.71 -8.90 -2.34
CA ALA A 366 22.04 -9.98 -3.28
C ALA A 366 21.11 -9.96 -4.50
N ILE A 367 19.80 -9.77 -4.31
CA ILE A 367 18.82 -9.69 -5.40
C ILE A 367 19.16 -8.52 -6.35
N LYS A 368 19.45 -7.34 -5.80
CA LYS A 368 19.78 -6.13 -6.57
C LYS A 368 21.03 -6.30 -7.44
N ASN A 369 22.04 -7.00 -6.94
CA ASN A 369 23.32 -7.11 -7.61
C ASN A 369 23.46 -8.36 -8.50
N ILE A 370 22.45 -9.25 -8.52
CA ILE A 370 22.41 -10.39 -9.45
C ILE A 370 21.65 -9.98 -10.73
N ASN A 371 22.41 -9.69 -11.79
CA ASN A 371 21.89 -9.16 -13.06
C ASN A 371 20.98 -10.11 -13.88
N ARG A 372 20.93 -11.41 -13.56
CA ARG A 372 20.11 -12.39 -14.31
C ARG A 372 19.23 -13.20 -13.37
N ASN A 373 18.00 -13.50 -13.83
CA ASN A 373 17.18 -14.52 -13.18
C ASN A 373 17.93 -15.86 -13.24
N SER A 374 18.48 -16.24 -12.09
CA SER A 374 19.33 -17.40 -11.91
C SER A 374 18.82 -18.15 -10.69
N ARG A 375 19.11 -19.45 -10.59
CA ARG A 375 18.77 -20.25 -9.39
C ARG A 375 19.23 -19.58 -8.09
N LYS A 376 20.32 -18.83 -8.16
CA LYS A 376 20.89 -18.08 -7.05
C LYS A 376 20.07 -16.85 -6.67
N LYS A 377 19.58 -16.08 -7.65
CA LYS A 377 18.65 -14.99 -7.38
C LYS A 377 17.36 -15.52 -6.73
N ASN A 378 16.82 -16.61 -7.28
CA ASN A 378 15.61 -17.25 -6.76
C ASN A 378 15.79 -17.75 -5.32
N TYR A 379 16.97 -18.28 -4.98
CA TYR A 379 17.30 -18.65 -3.60
C TYR A 379 17.14 -17.47 -2.65
N TYR A 380 17.73 -16.31 -2.96
CA TYR A 380 17.60 -15.12 -2.12
C TYR A 380 16.16 -14.57 -2.09
N ILE A 381 15.42 -14.63 -3.20
CA ILE A 381 14.01 -14.23 -3.21
C ILE A 381 13.15 -15.16 -2.34
N LEU A 382 13.36 -16.47 -2.40
CA LEU A 382 12.66 -17.45 -1.55
C LEU A 382 13.03 -17.26 -0.07
N LYS A 383 14.29 -16.93 0.24
CA LYS A 383 14.71 -16.60 1.60
C LYS A 383 14.12 -15.29 2.08
N LEU A 384 14.08 -14.27 1.23
CA LEU A 384 13.36 -13.04 1.52
C LEU A 384 11.87 -13.29 1.78
N LEU A 385 11.24 -14.22 1.04
CA LEU A 385 9.87 -14.65 1.26
C LEU A 385 9.70 -15.33 2.63
N GLN A 386 10.65 -16.15 3.09
CA GLN A 386 10.62 -16.73 4.44
C GLN A 386 10.70 -15.64 5.53
N LEU A 387 11.53 -14.61 5.32
CA LEU A 387 11.74 -13.53 6.29
C LEU A 387 10.60 -12.52 6.31
N LYS A 388 10.04 -12.16 5.15
CA LYS A 388 8.98 -11.15 5.00
C LYS A 388 7.56 -11.74 4.98
N GLY A 389 7.41 -13.04 4.74
CA GLY A 389 6.12 -13.68 4.53
C GLY A 389 5.36 -13.04 3.35
N ASP A 390 4.06 -12.82 3.54
CA ASP A 390 3.15 -12.26 2.54
C ASP A 390 3.48 -10.81 2.13
N LYS A 391 4.51 -10.17 2.72
CA LYS A 391 4.94 -8.77 2.48
C LYS A 391 5.99 -8.60 1.40
N ILE A 392 6.48 -9.69 0.80
CA ILE A 392 7.45 -9.61 -0.29
C ILE A 392 6.91 -8.77 -1.46
N SER A 393 7.72 -8.02 -2.19
CA SER A 393 7.22 -7.20 -3.31
C SER A 393 6.61 -8.05 -4.43
N SER A 394 5.63 -7.51 -5.15
CA SER A 394 5.03 -8.21 -6.29
C SER A 394 6.04 -8.44 -7.40
N GLU A 395 6.98 -7.52 -7.61
CA GLU A 395 8.09 -7.67 -8.56
C GLU A 395 8.90 -8.95 -8.31
N HIS A 396 9.30 -9.19 -7.05
CA HIS A 396 10.02 -10.40 -6.67
C HIS A 396 9.20 -11.68 -6.88
N LEU A 397 7.89 -11.65 -6.60
CA LEU A 397 7.00 -12.80 -6.85
C LEU A 397 6.86 -13.08 -8.35
N LEU A 398 6.76 -12.04 -9.17
CA LEU A 398 6.71 -12.15 -10.63
C LEU A 398 8.01 -12.76 -11.17
N GLU A 399 9.17 -12.41 -10.62
CA GLU A 399 10.44 -13.06 -10.96
C GLU A 399 10.45 -14.55 -10.61
N LEU A 400 9.87 -14.93 -9.47
CA LEU A 400 9.72 -16.33 -9.08
C LEU A 400 8.74 -17.10 -9.97
N SER A 401 7.72 -16.45 -10.53
CA SER A 401 6.70 -17.10 -11.37
C SER A 401 7.27 -17.84 -12.60
N ILE A 402 8.39 -17.36 -13.13
CA ILE A 402 9.07 -17.96 -14.29
C ILE A 402 10.11 -19.01 -13.90
N SER A 403 10.25 -19.32 -12.62
CA SER A 403 11.26 -20.25 -12.09
C SER A 403 10.80 -21.71 -12.15
N GLN A 404 11.73 -22.65 -12.00
CA GLN A 404 11.41 -24.07 -11.77
C GLN A 404 11.62 -24.37 -10.29
N PHE A 405 10.65 -25.01 -9.66
CA PHE A 405 10.66 -25.40 -8.26
C PHE A 405 10.67 -26.92 -8.13
N ASP A 406 11.48 -27.40 -7.19
CA ASP A 406 11.67 -28.83 -6.97
C ASP A 406 10.64 -29.41 -5.99
N ASN A 407 9.84 -28.58 -5.32
CA ASN A 407 8.80 -29.02 -4.39
C ASN A 407 7.46 -28.29 -4.62
N LEU A 408 6.37 -28.99 -4.33
CA LEU A 408 5.01 -28.47 -4.50
C LEU A 408 4.69 -27.32 -3.54
N SER A 409 5.23 -27.33 -2.31
CA SER A 409 4.96 -26.28 -1.31
C SER A 409 5.40 -24.89 -1.80
N GLN A 410 6.56 -24.78 -2.46
CA GLN A 410 7.03 -23.53 -3.07
C GLN A 410 6.13 -23.07 -4.21
N VAL A 411 5.72 -23.99 -5.09
CA VAL A 411 4.79 -23.70 -6.20
C VAL A 411 3.48 -23.14 -5.66
N LEU A 412 2.87 -23.83 -4.68
CA LEU A 412 1.61 -23.42 -4.07
C LEU A 412 1.75 -22.11 -3.30
N THR A 413 2.86 -21.89 -2.58
CA THR A 413 3.06 -20.66 -1.80
C THR A 413 3.26 -19.43 -2.70
N VAL A 414 4.16 -19.52 -3.68
CA VAL A 414 4.40 -18.43 -4.62
C VAL A 414 3.14 -18.17 -5.44
N GLY A 415 2.50 -19.23 -5.94
CA GLY A 415 1.26 -19.11 -6.70
C GLY A 415 0.14 -18.49 -5.85
N ARG A 416 -0.04 -18.89 -4.59
CA ARG A 416 -1.06 -18.31 -3.69
C ARG A 416 -0.89 -16.80 -3.57
N LEU A 417 0.34 -16.35 -3.35
CA LEU A 417 0.64 -14.92 -3.18
C LEU A 417 0.36 -14.14 -4.47
N LEU A 418 0.75 -14.69 -5.62
CA LEU A 418 0.43 -14.11 -6.92
C LEU A 418 -1.09 -14.04 -7.13
N TYR A 419 -1.81 -15.13 -6.87
CA TYR A 419 -3.27 -15.20 -7.01
C TYR A 419 -3.99 -14.20 -6.10
N ASN A 420 -3.62 -14.12 -4.82
CA ASN A 420 -4.24 -13.18 -3.87
C ASN A 420 -3.96 -11.71 -4.24
N ARG A 421 -2.95 -11.46 -5.07
CA ARG A 421 -2.60 -10.16 -5.66
C ARG A 421 -3.07 -10.01 -7.11
N PHE A 422 -4.02 -10.84 -7.54
CA PHE A 422 -4.66 -10.77 -8.86
C PHE A 422 -3.74 -11.06 -10.08
N TYR A 423 -2.54 -11.61 -9.88
CA TYR A 423 -1.65 -12.11 -10.94
C TYR A 423 -2.06 -13.52 -11.39
N PHE A 424 -3.28 -13.64 -11.92
CA PHE A 424 -3.86 -14.93 -12.29
C PHE A 424 -3.14 -15.59 -13.47
N LYS A 425 -2.70 -14.81 -14.46
CA LYS A 425 -1.99 -15.30 -15.66
C LYS A 425 -0.64 -15.90 -15.29
N GLU A 426 0.08 -15.25 -14.39
CA GLU A 426 1.39 -15.67 -13.90
C GLU A 426 1.26 -16.90 -13.01
N THR A 427 0.26 -16.92 -12.12
CA THR A 427 -0.08 -18.12 -11.34
C THR A 427 -0.40 -19.30 -12.26
N PHE A 428 -1.17 -19.10 -13.33
CA PHE A 428 -1.50 -20.15 -14.29
C PHE A 428 -0.26 -20.72 -14.98
N ARG A 429 0.60 -19.85 -15.53
CA ARG A 429 1.86 -20.25 -16.16
C ARG A 429 2.78 -20.99 -15.19
N LEU A 430 2.84 -20.53 -13.94
CA LEU A 430 3.59 -21.19 -12.87
C LEU A 430 3.08 -22.62 -12.67
N LEU A 431 1.77 -22.82 -12.55
CA LEU A 431 1.19 -24.15 -12.38
C LEU A 431 1.40 -25.03 -13.62
N GLU A 432 1.14 -24.54 -14.84
CA GLU A 432 1.36 -25.31 -16.09
C GLU A 432 2.80 -25.85 -16.20
N LYS A 433 3.78 -25.03 -15.84
CA LYS A 433 5.20 -25.41 -15.81
C LYS A 433 5.50 -26.54 -14.82
N HIS A 434 4.66 -26.70 -13.80
CA HIS A 434 4.76 -27.72 -12.75
C HIS A 434 3.62 -28.75 -12.84
N SER A 435 3.09 -28.99 -14.05
CA SER A 435 1.99 -29.92 -14.34
C SER A 435 2.25 -31.37 -13.95
N TYR A 436 3.50 -31.76 -13.67
CA TYR A 436 3.81 -33.07 -13.09
C TYR A 436 3.20 -33.28 -11.69
N TYR A 437 2.76 -32.22 -11.00
CA TYR A 437 1.99 -32.31 -9.75
C TYR A 437 0.47 -32.48 -9.96
N ASN A 438 -0.02 -32.68 -11.19
CA ASN A 438 -1.46 -32.76 -11.47
C ASN A 438 -2.23 -33.89 -10.76
N ASN A 439 -1.53 -34.87 -10.18
CA ASN A 439 -2.16 -35.91 -9.35
C ASN A 439 -2.38 -35.48 -7.89
N ASP A 440 -1.79 -34.37 -7.45
CA ASP A 440 -1.94 -33.86 -6.08
C ASP A 440 -3.24 -33.04 -5.92
N ARG A 441 -3.96 -33.28 -4.82
CA ARG A 441 -5.25 -32.64 -4.55
C ARG A 441 -5.13 -31.11 -4.42
N ASN A 442 -4.11 -30.61 -3.73
CA ASN A 442 -3.90 -29.16 -3.54
C ASN A 442 -3.54 -28.48 -4.86
N TYR A 443 -2.75 -29.15 -5.71
CA TYR A 443 -2.45 -28.67 -7.05
C TYR A 443 -3.74 -28.59 -7.89
N GLN A 444 -4.56 -29.65 -7.92
CA GLN A 444 -5.82 -29.66 -8.68
C GLN A 444 -6.79 -28.58 -8.22
N LEU A 445 -6.99 -28.45 -6.90
CA LEU A 445 -7.81 -27.40 -6.29
C LEU A 445 -7.35 -26.03 -6.78
N PHE A 446 -6.06 -25.75 -6.69
CA PHE A 446 -5.55 -24.44 -7.03
C PHE A 446 -5.58 -24.16 -8.54
N TYR A 447 -5.19 -25.14 -9.35
CA TYR A 447 -5.21 -25.05 -10.80
C TYR A 447 -6.62 -24.78 -11.33
N THR A 448 -7.61 -25.50 -10.82
CA THR A 448 -9.02 -25.28 -11.21
C THR A 448 -9.53 -23.91 -10.76
N LEU A 449 -9.15 -23.41 -9.57
CA LEU A 449 -9.49 -22.03 -9.17
C LEU A 449 -8.89 -20.99 -10.10
N VAL A 450 -7.62 -21.15 -10.48
CA VAL A 450 -6.95 -20.25 -11.42
C VAL A 450 -7.61 -20.30 -12.80
N LYS A 451 -7.99 -21.50 -13.26
CA LYS A 451 -8.77 -21.67 -14.49
C LYS A 451 -10.13 -20.99 -14.44
N GLU A 452 -10.84 -21.06 -13.31
CA GLU A 452 -12.10 -20.33 -13.13
C GLU A 452 -11.88 -18.81 -13.23
N ARG A 453 -10.84 -18.29 -12.57
CA ARG A 453 -10.49 -16.85 -12.64
C ARG A 453 -10.17 -16.39 -14.04
N LEU A 454 -9.37 -17.18 -14.77
CA LEU A 454 -9.01 -16.90 -16.16
C LEU A 454 -10.11 -17.30 -17.16
N ARG A 455 -11.21 -17.90 -16.68
CA ARG A 455 -12.34 -18.38 -17.49
C ARG A 455 -11.90 -19.34 -18.61
N LEU A 456 -10.93 -20.20 -18.32
CA LEU A 456 -10.43 -21.19 -19.26
C LEU A 456 -11.46 -22.31 -19.47
N PRO A 457 -11.47 -23.01 -20.62
CA PRO A 457 -12.45 -24.06 -20.90
C PRO A 457 -12.53 -25.14 -19.81
N ASN A 458 -13.73 -25.69 -19.62
CA ASN A 458 -14.08 -26.78 -18.70
C ASN A 458 -13.90 -26.49 -17.19
N HIS A 459 -13.62 -25.24 -16.79
CA HIS A 459 -13.43 -24.89 -15.37
C HIS A 459 -14.65 -25.22 -14.49
N ILE A 460 -15.88 -25.10 -15.02
CA ILE A 460 -17.11 -25.45 -14.30
C ILE A 460 -17.18 -26.95 -14.01
N ASP A 461 -16.98 -27.77 -15.04
CA ASP A 461 -17.03 -29.23 -14.92
C ASP A 461 -15.91 -29.75 -14.00
N GLU A 462 -14.73 -29.14 -14.08
CA GLU A 462 -13.64 -29.43 -13.15
C GLU A 462 -14.01 -29.06 -11.72
N LEU A 463 -14.52 -27.86 -11.46
CA LEU A 463 -14.98 -27.46 -10.12
C LEU A 463 -16.03 -28.42 -9.56
N LEU A 464 -17.01 -28.81 -10.38
CA LEU A 464 -18.02 -29.81 -10.03
C LEU A 464 -17.39 -31.15 -9.64
N SER A 465 -16.50 -31.67 -10.48
CA SER A 465 -15.78 -32.92 -10.20
C SER A 465 -14.98 -32.84 -8.89
N LEU A 466 -14.37 -31.69 -8.58
CA LEU A 466 -13.66 -31.51 -7.31
C LEU A 466 -14.61 -31.43 -6.12
N ILE A 467 -15.80 -30.86 -6.26
CA ILE A 467 -16.82 -30.82 -5.19
C ILE A 467 -17.36 -32.23 -4.92
N GLU A 468 -17.70 -32.97 -5.97
CA GLU A 468 -18.30 -34.31 -5.86
C GLU A 468 -17.33 -35.36 -5.32
N SER A 469 -16.05 -35.24 -5.64
CA SER A 469 -15.00 -36.13 -5.12
C SER A 469 -14.59 -35.81 -3.68
N SER A 470 -14.88 -34.60 -3.19
CA SER A 470 -14.50 -34.19 -1.83
C SER A 470 -15.43 -34.79 -0.78
N LYS A 471 -14.83 -35.33 0.29
CA LYS A 471 -15.55 -35.76 1.51
C LYS A 471 -15.55 -34.69 2.61
N ASN A 472 -14.84 -33.59 2.41
CA ASN A 472 -14.69 -32.53 3.39
C ASN A 472 -15.70 -31.41 3.14
N THR A 473 -16.68 -31.27 4.02
CA THR A 473 -17.74 -30.24 3.92
C THR A 473 -17.16 -28.82 3.87
N ASN A 474 -16.01 -28.56 4.50
CA ASN A 474 -15.36 -27.24 4.48
C ASN A 474 -14.72 -26.91 3.13
N GLU A 475 -14.12 -27.91 2.51
CA GLU A 475 -13.57 -27.80 1.16
C GLU A 475 -14.70 -27.62 0.13
N GLN A 476 -15.76 -28.45 0.24
CA GLN A 476 -16.95 -28.32 -0.60
C GLN A 476 -17.58 -26.93 -0.48
N CYS A 477 -17.73 -26.40 0.73
CA CYS A 477 -18.31 -25.07 0.97
C CYS A 477 -17.53 -23.96 0.25
N LEU A 478 -16.20 -24.00 0.30
CA LEU A 478 -15.34 -23.03 -0.40
C LEU A 478 -15.38 -23.20 -1.93
N LEU A 479 -15.33 -24.44 -2.42
CA LEU A 479 -15.45 -24.71 -3.86
C LEU A 479 -16.82 -24.29 -4.40
N LEU A 480 -17.90 -24.53 -3.67
CA LEU A 480 -19.25 -24.08 -4.03
C LEU A 480 -19.36 -22.56 -4.09
N SER A 481 -18.66 -21.84 -3.22
CA SER A 481 -18.61 -20.38 -3.27
C SER A 481 -18.06 -19.89 -4.62
N ASN A 482 -17.08 -20.59 -5.21
CA ASN A 482 -16.55 -20.29 -6.55
C ASN A 482 -17.45 -20.82 -7.67
N LEU A 483 -17.97 -22.05 -7.55
CA LEU A 483 -18.86 -22.63 -8.56
C LEU A 483 -20.13 -21.78 -8.76
N PHE A 484 -20.72 -21.29 -7.67
CA PHE A 484 -21.87 -20.39 -7.72
C PHE A 484 -21.58 -19.15 -8.58
N VAL A 485 -20.39 -18.57 -8.39
CA VAL A 485 -19.93 -17.40 -9.15
C VAL A 485 -19.68 -17.74 -10.61
N ALA A 486 -19.07 -18.89 -10.89
CA ALA A 486 -18.84 -19.37 -12.24
C ALA A 486 -20.17 -19.58 -12.99
N TYR A 487 -21.19 -20.15 -12.34
CA TYR A 487 -22.53 -20.31 -12.93
C TYR A 487 -23.17 -18.97 -13.28
N ILE A 488 -23.11 -17.98 -12.38
CA ILE A 488 -23.64 -16.63 -12.65
C ILE A 488 -22.92 -16.00 -13.86
N ASN A 489 -21.59 -16.07 -13.89
CA ASN A 489 -20.80 -15.45 -14.96
C ASN A 489 -21.04 -16.10 -16.34
N ASN A 490 -21.41 -17.39 -16.37
CA ASN A 490 -21.70 -18.16 -17.59
C ASN A 490 -23.21 -18.26 -17.91
N ASN A 491 -24.06 -17.50 -17.21
CA ASN A 491 -25.52 -17.55 -17.36
C ASN A 491 -26.14 -18.96 -17.19
N ASN A 492 -25.53 -19.83 -16.37
CA ASN A 492 -26.04 -21.18 -16.11
C ASN A 492 -27.11 -21.15 -15.02
N SER A 493 -28.35 -20.88 -15.41
CA SER A 493 -29.49 -20.75 -14.51
C SER A 493 -29.81 -22.01 -13.72
N ASN A 494 -29.73 -23.16 -14.36
CA ASN A 494 -29.95 -24.44 -13.69
C ASN A 494 -28.92 -24.68 -12.59
N GLY A 495 -27.64 -24.42 -12.88
CA GLY A 495 -26.54 -24.63 -11.93
C GLY A 495 -26.64 -23.78 -10.66
N TYR A 496 -26.87 -22.47 -10.77
CA TYR A 496 -26.99 -21.65 -9.55
C TYR A 496 -28.31 -21.89 -8.80
N ARG A 497 -29.38 -22.33 -9.49
CA ARG A 497 -30.65 -22.75 -8.86
C ARG A 497 -30.50 -24.00 -8.01
N GLU A 498 -29.63 -24.95 -8.40
CA GLU A 498 -29.29 -26.13 -7.57
C GLU A 498 -28.62 -25.76 -6.24
N ILE A 499 -28.02 -24.56 -6.14
CA ILE A 499 -27.38 -24.06 -4.91
C ILE A 499 -28.37 -23.25 -4.07
N ILE A 500 -29.30 -22.51 -4.69
CA ILE A 500 -30.26 -21.62 -3.98
C ILE A 500 -31.51 -22.36 -3.52
N HIS A 501 -32.02 -23.33 -4.29
CA HIS A 501 -33.29 -23.98 -3.97
C HIS A 501 -33.12 -25.19 -3.06
N LYS A 502 -34.11 -25.38 -2.18
CA LYS A 502 -34.11 -26.40 -1.12
C LYS A 502 -33.99 -27.83 -1.65
N ASP A 503 -34.55 -28.09 -2.83
CA ASP A 503 -34.53 -29.41 -3.48
C ASP A 503 -33.25 -29.64 -4.29
N GLY A 504 -32.38 -28.63 -4.38
CA GLY A 504 -31.12 -28.70 -5.09
C GLY A 504 -30.07 -29.54 -4.36
N LYS A 505 -29.27 -30.29 -5.13
CA LYS A 505 -28.21 -31.17 -4.62
C LYS A 505 -27.22 -30.43 -3.71
N PHE A 506 -26.88 -29.19 -4.07
CA PHE A 506 -25.87 -28.37 -3.39
C PHE A 506 -26.50 -27.20 -2.62
N PHE A 507 -27.72 -27.38 -2.12
CA PHE A 507 -28.44 -26.34 -1.39
C PHE A 507 -27.56 -25.70 -0.30
N TYR A 508 -27.38 -24.38 -0.38
CA TYR A 508 -26.35 -23.65 0.39
C TYR A 508 -26.46 -23.86 1.90
N ARG A 509 -27.68 -23.98 2.45
CA ARG A 509 -27.87 -24.20 3.90
C ARG A 509 -27.37 -25.56 4.40
N ASN A 510 -27.12 -26.53 3.52
CA ASN A 510 -26.51 -27.81 3.88
C ASN A 510 -25.09 -27.64 4.46
N TYR A 511 -24.47 -26.47 4.24
CA TYR A 511 -23.10 -26.16 4.66
C TYR A 511 -23.03 -25.25 5.89
N ILE A 512 -24.15 -25.00 6.59
CA ILE A 512 -24.22 -24.06 7.74
C ILE A 512 -23.26 -24.40 8.89
N THR A 513 -22.88 -25.68 9.04
CA THR A 513 -21.93 -26.14 10.06
C THR A 513 -20.46 -25.88 9.69
N SER A 514 -20.18 -25.48 8.45
CA SER A 514 -18.82 -25.17 8.03
C SER A 514 -18.35 -23.84 8.62
N PRO A 515 -17.12 -23.74 9.18
CA PRO A 515 -16.52 -22.46 9.54
C PRO A 515 -16.36 -21.50 8.35
N ASN A 516 -16.42 -22.01 7.12
CA ASN A 516 -16.28 -21.21 5.89
C ASN A 516 -17.64 -20.78 5.30
N TYR A 517 -18.76 -21.08 5.97
CA TYR A 517 -20.11 -20.84 5.45
C TYR A 517 -20.35 -19.37 5.06
N SER A 518 -19.80 -18.42 5.81
CA SER A 518 -19.95 -16.99 5.55
C SER A 518 -19.45 -16.57 4.16
N TYR A 519 -18.45 -17.25 3.60
CA TYR A 519 -17.96 -16.97 2.24
C TYR A 519 -18.93 -17.44 1.15
N LEU A 520 -19.61 -18.57 1.36
CA LEU A 520 -20.67 -19.04 0.46
C LEU A 520 -21.91 -18.16 0.62
N LEU A 521 -22.32 -17.90 1.86
CA LEU A 521 -23.53 -17.13 2.17
C LEU A 521 -23.44 -15.71 1.61
N ARG A 522 -22.28 -15.03 1.71
CA ARG A 522 -22.05 -13.71 1.10
C ARG A 522 -22.37 -13.68 -0.40
N ASN A 523 -22.00 -14.74 -1.12
CA ASN A 523 -22.16 -14.80 -2.57
C ASN A 523 -23.62 -15.12 -2.95
N VAL A 524 -24.28 -15.96 -2.16
CA VAL A 524 -25.68 -16.38 -2.39
C VAL A 524 -26.69 -15.32 -1.93
N ALA A 525 -26.39 -14.56 -0.87
CA ALA A 525 -27.34 -13.69 -0.18
C ALA A 525 -28.05 -12.65 -1.07
N PHE A 526 -27.37 -12.13 -2.09
CA PHE A 526 -27.97 -11.18 -3.05
C PHE A 526 -29.19 -11.76 -3.77
N TYR A 527 -29.25 -13.09 -3.94
CA TYR A 527 -30.26 -13.79 -4.72
C TYR A 527 -31.38 -14.40 -3.86
N LEU A 528 -31.37 -14.15 -2.55
CA LEU A 528 -32.39 -14.61 -1.62
C LEU A 528 -33.56 -13.63 -1.53
N PRO A 529 -34.75 -14.08 -1.08
CA PRO A 529 -35.85 -13.18 -0.76
C PRO A 529 -35.43 -12.11 0.26
N PHE A 530 -36.03 -10.92 0.17
CA PHE A 530 -35.61 -9.72 0.93
C PHE A 530 -35.30 -9.98 2.41
N LYS A 531 -36.22 -10.63 3.14
CA LYS A 531 -36.05 -10.91 4.58
C LYS A 531 -34.85 -11.82 4.85
N GLU A 532 -34.73 -12.90 4.09
CA GLU A 532 -33.63 -13.87 4.24
C GLU A 532 -32.28 -13.24 3.84
N GLY A 533 -32.26 -12.41 2.80
CA GLY A 533 -31.05 -11.73 2.35
C GLY A 533 -30.54 -10.70 3.36
N ILE A 534 -31.41 -9.91 4.00
CA ILE A 534 -31.01 -9.01 5.10
C ILE A 534 -30.39 -9.80 6.25
N GLU A 535 -31.06 -10.87 6.70
CA GLU A 535 -30.57 -11.70 7.81
C GLU A 535 -29.23 -12.35 7.46
N ALA A 536 -29.09 -12.85 6.24
CA ALA A 536 -27.85 -13.43 5.74
C ALA A 536 -26.71 -12.41 5.73
N TYR A 537 -26.88 -11.23 5.14
CA TYR A 537 -25.83 -10.21 5.12
C TYR A 537 -25.46 -9.72 6.52
N ARG A 538 -26.44 -9.53 7.41
CA ARG A 538 -26.16 -9.16 8.80
C ARG A 538 -25.34 -10.24 9.53
N ALA A 539 -25.70 -11.51 9.36
CA ALA A 539 -24.95 -12.62 9.94
C ALA A 539 -23.50 -12.71 9.40
N VAL A 540 -23.30 -12.48 8.09
CA VAL A 540 -21.96 -12.45 7.48
C VAL A 540 -21.16 -11.25 7.96
N LEU A 541 -21.77 -10.07 8.07
CA LEU A 541 -21.13 -8.88 8.61
C LEU A 541 -20.73 -9.09 10.07
N GLU A 542 -21.60 -9.66 10.90
CA GLU A 542 -21.31 -10.01 12.28
C GLU A 542 -20.17 -11.03 12.38
N PHE A 543 -20.15 -12.04 11.50
CA PHE A 543 -19.09 -13.03 11.45
C PHE A 543 -17.71 -12.42 11.20
N PHE A 544 -17.61 -11.49 10.25
CA PHE A 544 -16.35 -10.82 9.91
C PHE A 544 -16.02 -9.63 10.82
N ASN A 545 -16.99 -9.11 11.56
CA ASN A 545 -16.80 -7.95 12.42
C ASN A 545 -15.64 -8.18 13.40
N GLU A 546 -14.68 -7.26 13.42
CA GLU A 546 -13.44 -7.29 14.22
C GLU A 546 -12.50 -8.49 13.98
N LYS A 547 -12.91 -9.51 13.21
CA LYS A 547 -12.10 -10.71 12.89
C LYS A 547 -11.40 -10.65 11.55
N ASP A 548 -11.99 -9.96 10.58
CA ASP A 548 -11.46 -9.80 9.22
C ASP A 548 -12.16 -8.60 8.57
N LEU A 549 -11.63 -7.40 8.78
CA LEU A 549 -12.30 -6.20 8.27
C LEU A 549 -12.13 -5.94 6.78
N ILE A 550 -11.20 -6.61 6.10
CA ILE A 550 -11.22 -6.66 4.63
C ILE A 550 -12.52 -7.34 4.19
N ASN A 551 -12.79 -8.56 4.66
CA ASN A 551 -13.98 -9.29 4.26
C ASN A 551 -15.27 -8.65 4.79
N TYR A 552 -15.22 -7.96 5.94
CA TYR A 552 -16.33 -7.11 6.39
C TYR A 552 -16.64 -6.00 5.39
N ASN A 553 -15.65 -5.19 4.99
CA ASN A 553 -15.85 -4.07 4.06
C ASN A 553 -16.29 -4.56 2.67
N ARG A 554 -15.74 -5.70 2.23
CA ARG A 554 -16.17 -6.39 1.02
C ARG A 554 -17.62 -6.86 1.09
N THR A 555 -18.03 -7.42 2.24
CA THR A 555 -19.43 -7.83 2.48
C THR A 555 -20.35 -6.61 2.54
N LEU A 556 -19.92 -5.52 3.16
CA LEU A 556 -20.66 -4.26 3.23
C LEU A 556 -20.96 -3.73 1.82
N SER A 557 -20.00 -3.81 0.91
CA SER A 557 -20.18 -3.47 -0.51
C SER A 557 -21.29 -4.30 -1.17
N ASN A 558 -21.29 -5.63 -0.96
CA ASN A 558 -22.34 -6.49 -1.51
C ASN A 558 -23.71 -6.21 -0.86
N TYR A 559 -23.73 -5.90 0.44
CA TYR A 559 -24.95 -5.63 1.18
C TYR A 559 -25.64 -4.35 0.68
N ILE A 560 -24.89 -3.27 0.43
CA ILE A 560 -25.51 -2.05 -0.13
C ILE A 560 -26.09 -2.28 -1.52
N CYS A 561 -25.49 -3.13 -2.36
CA CYS A 561 -26.10 -3.54 -3.63
C CYS A 561 -27.45 -4.21 -3.43
N PHE A 562 -27.51 -5.15 -2.49
CA PHE A 562 -28.76 -5.83 -2.14
C PHE A 562 -29.83 -4.85 -1.64
N LEU A 563 -29.47 -3.91 -0.76
CA LEU A 563 -30.42 -2.91 -0.27
C LEU A 563 -30.91 -1.97 -1.38
N MET A 564 -30.04 -1.57 -2.30
CA MET A 564 -30.42 -0.73 -3.45
C MET A 564 -31.35 -1.46 -4.44
N GLU A 565 -31.15 -2.76 -4.63
CA GLU A 565 -32.05 -3.61 -5.43
C GLU A 565 -33.45 -3.66 -4.80
N HIS A 566 -33.50 -3.76 -3.47
CA HIS A 566 -34.75 -3.77 -2.70
C HIS A 566 -35.22 -2.38 -2.26
N ARG A 567 -34.91 -1.30 -3.01
CA ARG A 567 -35.25 0.09 -2.65
C ARG A 567 -36.74 0.38 -2.43
N LYS A 568 -37.65 -0.49 -2.88
CA LYS A 568 -39.09 -0.36 -2.61
C LYS A 568 -39.46 -0.72 -1.16
N GLU A 569 -38.58 -1.44 -0.47
CA GLU A 569 -38.75 -1.85 0.93
C GLU A 569 -38.27 -0.73 1.86
N ARG A 570 -39.16 -0.25 2.74
CA ARG A 570 -38.85 0.84 3.67
C ARG A 570 -37.62 0.55 4.54
N LEU A 571 -37.48 -0.69 5.01
CA LEU A 571 -36.34 -1.10 5.82
C LEU A 571 -35.02 -1.01 5.05
N ALA A 572 -35.02 -1.27 3.73
CA ALA A 572 -33.82 -1.22 2.92
C ALA A 572 -33.25 0.21 2.84
N ILE A 573 -34.13 1.19 2.65
CA ILE A 573 -33.76 2.62 2.64
C ILE A 573 -33.21 3.04 4.00
N GLN A 574 -33.86 2.64 5.09
CA GLN A 574 -33.40 2.97 6.45
C GLN A 574 -32.00 2.41 6.74
N GLU A 575 -31.75 1.16 6.33
CA GLU A 575 -30.43 0.55 6.48
C GLU A 575 -29.37 1.29 5.64
N LEU A 576 -29.65 1.61 4.37
CA LEU A 576 -28.72 2.34 3.49
C LEU A 576 -28.31 3.68 4.09
N GLU A 577 -29.27 4.47 4.57
CA GLU A 577 -28.99 5.76 5.21
C GLU A 577 -28.15 5.60 6.48
N SER A 578 -28.39 4.56 7.27
CA SER A 578 -27.59 4.29 8.48
C SER A 578 -26.13 3.92 8.18
N LEU A 579 -25.88 3.29 7.02
CA LEU A 579 -24.55 2.82 6.62
C LEU A 579 -23.71 3.90 5.92
N LYS A 580 -24.35 4.94 5.37
CA LYS A 580 -23.68 6.02 4.62
C LYS A 580 -22.48 6.65 5.33
N PRO A 581 -22.54 7.07 6.61
CA PRO A 581 -21.40 7.70 7.28
C PRO A 581 -20.20 6.76 7.38
N LYS A 582 -20.45 5.48 7.68
CA LYS A 582 -19.42 4.44 7.79
C LYS A 582 -18.75 4.18 6.45
N ILE A 583 -19.51 4.12 5.36
CA ILE A 583 -18.96 3.91 4.01
C ILE A 583 -18.09 5.09 3.58
N LYS A 584 -18.56 6.34 3.78
CA LYS A 584 -17.75 7.54 3.48
C LYS A 584 -16.41 7.50 4.21
N GLN A 585 -16.38 7.12 5.49
CA GLN A 585 -15.15 6.98 6.25
C GLN A 585 -14.18 5.93 5.68
N ILE A 586 -14.70 4.81 5.16
CA ILE A 586 -13.87 3.78 4.50
C ILE A 586 -13.29 4.35 3.20
N LEU A 587 -14.10 5.03 2.40
CA LEU A 587 -13.71 5.51 1.08
C LEU A 587 -12.77 6.73 1.09
N LEU A 588 -12.74 7.52 2.17
CA LEU A 588 -11.77 8.61 2.36
C LEU A 588 -10.30 8.17 2.25
N LEU A 589 -10.04 6.88 2.46
CA LEU A 589 -8.70 6.31 2.50
C LEU A 589 -8.05 6.09 1.13
N LYS A 590 -8.82 6.19 0.04
CA LYS A 590 -8.36 5.87 -1.33
C LYS A 590 -7.67 4.50 -1.41
N ASP A 591 -8.18 3.52 -0.65
CA ASP A 591 -7.62 2.18 -0.61
C ASP A 591 -8.13 1.38 -1.81
N ILE A 592 -7.21 1.11 -2.72
CA ILE A 592 -7.41 0.29 -3.92
C ILE A 592 -8.14 -1.03 -3.67
N ARG A 593 -7.96 -1.67 -2.51
CA ARG A 593 -8.61 -2.96 -2.20
C ARG A 593 -10.12 -2.86 -2.03
N TYR A 594 -10.64 -1.63 -1.97
CA TYR A 594 -12.06 -1.32 -1.90
C TYR A 594 -12.61 -0.73 -3.21
N GLU A 595 -11.93 -0.88 -4.34
CA GLU A 595 -12.37 -0.47 -5.70
C GLU A 595 -13.87 -0.72 -5.99
N TYR A 596 -14.41 -1.91 -5.71
CA TYR A 596 -15.82 -2.19 -5.99
C TYR A 596 -16.78 -1.41 -5.08
N LEU A 597 -16.35 -1.07 -3.86
CA LEU A 597 -17.14 -0.22 -2.96
C LEU A 597 -17.21 1.21 -3.49
N TYR A 598 -16.17 1.72 -4.15
CA TYR A 598 -16.24 3.02 -4.85
C TYR A 598 -17.33 3.03 -5.92
N ASN A 599 -17.39 2.00 -6.78
CA ASN A 599 -18.46 1.87 -7.77
C ASN A 599 -19.85 1.77 -7.13
N ASN A 600 -20.01 0.86 -6.17
CA ASN A 600 -21.32 0.59 -5.59
C ASN A 600 -21.84 1.76 -4.76
N PHE A 601 -20.96 2.48 -4.06
CA PHE A 601 -21.33 3.71 -3.38
C PHE A 601 -21.65 4.82 -4.37
N SER A 602 -20.95 4.92 -5.50
CA SER A 602 -21.29 5.85 -6.58
C SER A 602 -22.70 5.62 -7.11
N LEU A 603 -23.10 4.36 -7.30
CA LEU A 603 -24.47 4.00 -7.66
C LEU A 603 -25.49 4.41 -6.60
N TYR A 604 -25.14 4.34 -5.32
CA TYR A 604 -25.98 4.89 -4.25
C TYR A 604 -26.11 6.41 -4.41
N LEU A 605 -25.01 7.13 -4.63
CA LEU A 605 -25.07 8.59 -4.82
C LEU A 605 -25.93 8.96 -6.04
N MET A 606 -25.75 8.28 -7.17
CA MET A 606 -26.48 8.51 -8.43
C MET A 606 -28.00 8.31 -8.33
N ASN A 607 -28.47 7.47 -7.41
CA ASN A 607 -29.86 7.02 -7.33
C ASN A 607 -30.62 7.58 -6.12
N PHE A 608 -29.93 7.94 -5.04
CA PHE A 608 -30.55 8.26 -3.75
C PHE A 608 -30.14 9.62 -3.19
N THR A 609 -29.20 10.32 -3.82
CA THR A 609 -28.72 11.62 -3.32
C THR A 609 -28.44 12.59 -4.48
N ASP A 610 -28.20 13.86 -4.15
CA ASP A 610 -27.75 14.87 -5.12
C ASP A 610 -26.21 15.03 -5.14
N GLU A 611 -25.47 14.14 -4.47
CA GLU A 611 -24.02 14.22 -4.37
C GLU A 611 -23.33 13.74 -5.66
N ASN A 612 -22.17 14.31 -5.98
CA ASN A 612 -21.42 13.99 -7.20
C ASN A 612 -20.60 12.68 -7.05
N PRO A 613 -20.85 11.65 -7.89
CA PRO A 613 -20.15 10.36 -7.84
C PRO A 613 -18.82 10.31 -8.61
N ILE A 614 -18.49 11.32 -9.43
CA ILE A 614 -17.40 11.26 -10.42
C ILE A 614 -16.06 10.88 -9.78
N SER A 615 -15.73 11.50 -8.64
CA SER A 615 -14.44 11.27 -7.97
C SER A 615 -14.26 9.81 -7.54
N TYR A 616 -15.35 9.13 -7.18
CA TYR A 616 -15.30 7.72 -6.77
C TYR A 616 -15.28 6.78 -7.98
N LEU A 617 -16.03 7.06 -9.05
CA LEU A 617 -16.00 6.24 -10.27
C LEU A 617 -14.61 6.24 -10.94
N ASN A 618 -13.90 7.37 -10.86
CA ASN A 618 -12.54 7.52 -11.38
C ASN A 618 -11.45 6.85 -10.52
N MET A 619 -11.76 6.31 -9.34
CA MET A 619 -10.80 5.59 -8.49
C MET A 619 -10.57 4.15 -8.94
N ILE A 620 -11.33 3.66 -9.94
CA ILE A 620 -11.23 2.28 -10.42
C ILE A 620 -10.28 2.26 -11.61
N SER A 621 -9.18 1.53 -11.48
CA SER A 621 -8.14 1.42 -12.51
C SER A 621 -8.37 0.20 -13.41
N GLU A 622 -7.91 0.30 -14.66
CA GLU A 622 -7.93 -0.80 -15.62
C GLU A 622 -6.92 -1.90 -15.25
N ASP A 623 -5.74 -1.49 -14.75
CA ASP A 623 -4.58 -2.36 -14.54
C ASP A 623 -4.63 -3.22 -13.26
N GLU A 624 -5.33 -2.77 -12.21
CA GLU A 624 -5.12 -3.35 -10.86
C GLU A 624 -6.16 -4.41 -10.46
N SER A 625 -7.28 -4.52 -11.18
CA SER A 625 -8.39 -5.42 -10.83
C SER A 625 -8.25 -6.86 -11.36
N GLY A 626 -7.23 -7.12 -12.19
CA GLY A 626 -6.99 -8.43 -12.82
C GLY A 626 -8.12 -8.93 -13.74
N SER A 627 -9.14 -8.10 -14.01
CA SER A 627 -10.33 -8.40 -14.82
C SER A 627 -10.89 -7.10 -15.39
N GLU A 628 -11.23 -7.01 -16.67
CA GLU A 628 -11.70 -5.74 -17.26
C GLU A 628 -13.11 -5.29 -16.82
N THR A 629 -13.93 -6.20 -16.27
CA THR A 629 -15.34 -5.94 -15.90
C THR A 629 -15.57 -4.77 -14.94
N PRO A 630 -14.86 -4.65 -13.80
CA PRO A 630 -15.05 -3.55 -12.86
C PRO A 630 -14.85 -2.19 -13.49
N PHE A 631 -13.81 -2.06 -14.33
CA PHE A 631 -13.49 -0.84 -15.05
C PHE A 631 -14.54 -0.52 -16.13
N ILE A 632 -14.98 -1.51 -16.90
CA ILE A 632 -16.08 -1.33 -17.86
C ILE A 632 -17.35 -0.85 -17.16
N TYR A 633 -17.69 -1.43 -16.01
CA TYR A 633 -18.91 -1.09 -15.27
C TYR A 633 -18.82 0.33 -14.70
N SER A 634 -17.68 0.73 -14.15
CA SER A 634 -17.48 2.09 -13.64
C SER A 634 -17.58 3.12 -14.76
N LYS A 635 -16.97 2.86 -15.93
CA LYS A 635 -17.04 3.70 -17.12
C LYS A 635 -18.46 3.85 -17.66
N LEU A 636 -19.23 2.76 -17.72
CA LEU A 636 -20.63 2.84 -18.13
C LEU A 636 -21.50 3.60 -17.15
N ASN A 637 -21.32 3.37 -15.85
CA ASN A 637 -22.03 4.13 -14.81
C ASN A 637 -21.69 5.64 -14.90
N LEU A 638 -20.42 5.96 -15.15
CA LEU A 638 -19.95 7.33 -15.34
C LEU A 638 -20.55 7.97 -16.61
N ALA A 639 -20.56 7.24 -17.73
CA ALA A 639 -21.17 7.70 -18.98
C ALA A 639 -22.66 8.03 -18.81
N LEU A 640 -23.41 7.18 -18.10
CA LEU A 640 -24.84 7.40 -17.83
C LEU A 640 -25.07 8.55 -16.84
N TYR A 641 -24.19 8.73 -15.86
CA TYR A 641 -24.22 9.92 -15.01
C TYR A 641 -23.97 11.19 -15.83
N TYR A 642 -22.95 11.19 -16.69
CA TYR A 642 -22.70 12.30 -17.61
C TYR A 642 -23.84 12.52 -18.58
N ALA A 643 -24.58 11.49 -19.02
CA ALA A 643 -25.74 11.68 -19.88
C ALA A 643 -26.81 12.58 -19.23
N LYS A 644 -26.86 12.66 -17.89
CA LYS A 644 -27.74 13.59 -17.15
C LYS A 644 -27.25 15.04 -17.13
N ILE A 645 -25.93 15.26 -17.24
CA ILE A 645 -25.31 16.58 -16.93
C ILE A 645 -24.42 17.16 -18.05
N SER A 646 -23.91 16.33 -18.99
CA SER A 646 -22.98 16.69 -20.06
C SER A 646 -22.95 15.64 -21.17
N SER A 647 -23.64 15.91 -22.29
CA SER A 647 -23.68 15.02 -23.46
C SER A 647 -22.31 14.74 -24.10
N PRO A 648 -21.40 15.73 -24.28
CA PRO A 648 -20.08 15.47 -24.84
C PRO A 648 -19.25 14.48 -24.01
N MET A 649 -19.21 14.65 -22.68
CA MET A 649 -18.48 13.76 -21.79
C MET A 649 -19.08 12.34 -21.81
N ALA A 650 -20.41 12.25 -21.84
CA ALA A 650 -21.10 10.97 -21.93
C ALA A 650 -20.72 10.20 -23.22
N ASN A 651 -20.62 10.87 -24.37
CA ASN A 651 -20.20 10.22 -25.63
C ASN A 651 -18.79 9.63 -25.53
N THR A 652 -17.85 10.36 -24.91
CA THR A 652 -16.47 9.91 -24.74
C THR A 652 -16.41 8.64 -23.89
N GLU A 653 -16.96 8.70 -22.67
CA GLU A 653 -16.94 7.55 -21.74
C GLU A 653 -17.68 6.33 -22.31
N PHE A 654 -18.80 6.55 -23.00
CA PHE A 654 -19.56 5.46 -23.62
C PHE A 654 -18.79 4.79 -24.77
N SER A 655 -18.05 5.57 -25.57
CA SER A 655 -17.23 5.05 -26.67
C SER A 655 -16.05 4.25 -26.15
N GLU A 656 -15.35 4.74 -25.13
CA GLU A 656 -14.27 4.01 -24.44
C GLU A 656 -14.78 2.68 -23.87
N ALA A 657 -15.92 2.71 -23.17
CA ALA A 657 -16.53 1.50 -22.62
C ALA A 657 -16.90 0.48 -23.71
N LYS A 658 -17.42 0.94 -24.85
CA LYS A 658 -17.78 0.07 -25.98
C LYS A 658 -16.56 -0.67 -26.54
N GLU A 659 -15.45 0.03 -26.76
CA GLU A 659 -14.22 -0.60 -27.28
C GLU A 659 -13.68 -1.72 -26.38
N LEU A 660 -13.87 -1.56 -25.06
CA LEU A 660 -13.49 -2.56 -24.07
C LEU A 660 -14.48 -3.74 -24.04
N VAL A 661 -15.78 -3.45 -24.10
CA VAL A 661 -16.86 -4.47 -24.13
C VAL A 661 -16.73 -5.38 -25.35
N ASP A 662 -16.45 -4.81 -26.52
CA ASP A 662 -16.31 -5.57 -27.78
C ASP A 662 -15.20 -6.64 -27.66
N LYS A 663 -14.14 -6.35 -26.89
CA LYS A 663 -13.01 -7.26 -26.62
C LYS A 663 -13.25 -8.21 -25.45
N SER A 664 -14.23 -7.94 -24.58
CA SER A 664 -14.47 -8.76 -23.39
C SER A 664 -15.02 -10.15 -23.77
N PRO A 665 -14.53 -11.24 -23.18
CA PRO A 665 -15.07 -12.58 -23.39
C PRO A 665 -16.32 -12.86 -22.55
N ILE A 666 -16.82 -11.91 -21.74
CA ILE A 666 -17.87 -12.15 -20.74
C ILE A 666 -19.25 -11.82 -21.32
N PRO A 667 -20.15 -12.82 -21.49
CA PRO A 667 -21.48 -12.57 -22.02
C PRO A 667 -22.28 -11.58 -21.16
N GLN A 668 -22.21 -11.71 -19.84
CA GLN A 668 -22.93 -10.82 -18.91
C GLN A 668 -22.48 -9.36 -19.00
N THR A 669 -21.19 -9.09 -19.27
CA THR A 669 -20.68 -7.73 -19.47
C THR A 669 -21.23 -7.11 -20.76
N LYS A 670 -21.33 -7.89 -21.83
CA LYS A 670 -21.94 -7.46 -23.09
C LYS A 670 -23.43 -7.17 -22.93
N ARG A 671 -24.17 -8.09 -22.28
CA ARG A 671 -25.60 -7.89 -21.98
C ARG A 671 -25.83 -6.65 -21.10
N PHE A 672 -24.98 -6.44 -20.09
CA PHE A 672 -25.04 -5.25 -19.26
C PHE A 672 -24.83 -3.95 -20.06
N PHE A 673 -23.90 -3.95 -21.00
CA PHE A 673 -23.68 -2.84 -21.92
C PHE A 673 -24.88 -2.61 -22.83
N GLU A 674 -25.40 -3.65 -23.48
CA GLU A 674 -26.55 -3.59 -24.40
C GLU A 674 -27.79 -2.99 -23.72
N ILE A 675 -28.10 -3.45 -22.51
CA ILE A 675 -29.23 -2.94 -21.71
C ILE A 675 -29.06 -1.45 -21.43
N ASN A 676 -27.88 -1.02 -20.98
CA ASN A 676 -27.63 0.39 -20.67
C ASN A 676 -27.46 1.27 -21.91
N GLN A 677 -27.07 0.68 -23.05
CA GLN A 677 -27.04 1.37 -24.34
C GLN A 677 -28.44 1.83 -24.75
N LEU A 678 -29.47 1.01 -24.51
CA LEU A 678 -30.86 1.40 -24.79
C LEU A 678 -31.25 2.67 -24.04
N LEU A 679 -30.93 2.76 -22.74
CA LEU A 679 -31.19 3.96 -21.95
C LEU A 679 -30.44 5.17 -22.51
N TYR A 680 -29.14 5.00 -22.77
CA TYR A 680 -28.31 6.08 -23.30
C TYR A 680 -28.82 6.62 -24.65
N LEU A 681 -29.20 5.72 -25.57
CA LEU A 681 -29.76 6.09 -26.88
C LEU A 681 -31.13 6.76 -26.74
N TYR A 682 -31.99 6.22 -25.87
CA TYR A 682 -33.31 6.79 -25.59
C TYR A 682 -33.22 8.21 -24.99
N MET A 683 -32.29 8.44 -24.06
CA MET A 683 -31.99 9.78 -23.51
C MET A 683 -31.55 10.79 -24.59
N LYS A 684 -31.04 10.31 -25.72
CA LYS A 684 -30.62 11.14 -26.87
C LYS A 684 -31.70 11.24 -27.96
N ASN A 685 -32.92 10.79 -27.68
CA ASN A 685 -34.03 10.73 -28.63
C ASN A 685 -33.69 9.95 -29.92
N ILE A 686 -32.86 8.91 -29.79
CA ILE A 686 -32.53 8.01 -30.89
C ILE A 686 -33.58 6.89 -30.91
N ASN A 687 -34.07 6.53 -32.11
CA ASN A 687 -34.98 5.41 -32.27
C ASN A 687 -34.27 4.09 -31.93
N ILE A 688 -34.79 3.37 -30.94
CA ILE A 688 -34.22 2.11 -30.44
C ILE A 688 -35.02 0.84 -30.84
N TYR A 689 -36.04 0.93 -31.70
CA TYR A 689 -36.88 -0.23 -32.09
C TYR A 689 -36.05 -1.44 -32.55
N ASN A 690 -35.10 -1.22 -33.46
CA ASN A 690 -34.25 -2.27 -33.99
C ASN A 690 -33.34 -2.90 -32.91
N TYR A 691 -33.00 -2.16 -31.85
CA TYR A 691 -32.21 -2.69 -30.74
C TYR A 691 -33.07 -3.56 -29.82
N LEU A 692 -34.33 -3.19 -29.62
CA LEU A 692 -35.29 -3.97 -28.82
C LEU A 692 -35.64 -5.30 -29.48
N GLU A 693 -35.81 -5.33 -30.81
CA GLU A 693 -36.10 -6.57 -31.56
C GLU A 693 -35.00 -7.63 -31.43
N ASN A 694 -33.75 -7.20 -31.22
CA ASN A 694 -32.58 -8.07 -31.14
C ASN A 694 -32.08 -8.26 -29.69
N LEU A 695 -32.81 -7.77 -28.69
CA LEU A 695 -32.39 -7.81 -27.30
C LEU A 695 -32.47 -9.25 -26.75
N ASP A 696 -31.38 -9.74 -26.16
CA ASP A 696 -31.36 -11.06 -25.50
C ASP A 696 -32.20 -11.05 -24.23
N THR A 697 -33.38 -11.68 -24.29
CA THR A 697 -34.34 -11.78 -23.19
C THR A 697 -34.12 -12.96 -22.24
N THR A 698 -33.04 -13.73 -22.39
CA THR A 698 -32.73 -14.82 -21.45
C THR A 698 -32.61 -14.30 -20.00
N PRO A 699 -32.73 -15.16 -18.97
CA PRO A 699 -32.69 -14.72 -17.58
C PRO A 699 -31.48 -13.83 -17.27
N PHE A 700 -31.71 -12.76 -16.50
CA PHE A 700 -30.68 -11.78 -16.12
C PHE A 700 -30.79 -11.50 -14.62
N ARG A 701 -29.65 -11.60 -13.90
CA ARG A 701 -29.58 -11.42 -12.43
C ARG A 701 -30.62 -12.24 -11.63
N ASN A 702 -30.84 -13.50 -12.02
CA ASN A 702 -31.83 -14.40 -11.39
C ASN A 702 -33.30 -13.96 -11.55
N SER A 703 -33.58 -13.02 -12.47
CA SER A 703 -34.92 -12.74 -12.93
C SER A 703 -35.13 -13.33 -14.32
N ASP A 704 -36.20 -14.11 -14.47
CA ASP A 704 -36.60 -14.67 -15.76
C ASP A 704 -37.25 -13.63 -16.67
N THR A 705 -37.77 -12.52 -16.12
CA THR A 705 -38.57 -11.54 -16.87
C THR A 705 -37.96 -10.15 -16.94
N TYR A 706 -36.87 -9.85 -16.22
CA TYR A 706 -36.36 -8.48 -16.08
C TYR A 706 -36.13 -7.75 -17.42
N VAL A 707 -35.49 -8.43 -18.37
CA VAL A 707 -35.17 -7.83 -19.68
C VAL A 707 -36.41 -7.71 -20.56
N GLU A 708 -37.33 -8.68 -20.48
CA GLU A 708 -38.62 -8.64 -21.17
C GLU A 708 -39.48 -7.48 -20.67
N ASP A 709 -39.61 -7.34 -19.35
CA ASP A 709 -40.34 -6.26 -18.69
C ASP A 709 -39.75 -4.89 -19.04
N LEU A 710 -38.42 -4.81 -19.20
CA LEU A 710 -37.73 -3.60 -19.64
C LEU A 710 -38.05 -3.28 -21.11
N ALA A 711 -38.00 -4.27 -21.99
CA ALA A 711 -38.29 -4.11 -23.41
C ALA A 711 -39.74 -3.65 -23.64
N ILE A 712 -40.70 -4.24 -22.92
CA ILE A 712 -42.12 -3.85 -22.98
C ILE A 712 -42.29 -2.38 -22.60
N LYS A 713 -41.67 -1.92 -21.52
CA LYS A 713 -41.74 -0.50 -21.11
C LYS A 713 -41.18 0.46 -22.15
N TYR A 714 -40.10 0.08 -22.83
CA TYR A 714 -39.57 0.89 -23.93
C TYR A 714 -40.55 0.94 -25.10
N LEU A 715 -41.12 -0.20 -25.50
CA LEU A 715 -42.10 -0.27 -26.59
C LEU A 715 -43.34 0.60 -26.28
N GLU A 716 -43.91 0.48 -25.08
CA GLU A 716 -45.06 1.30 -24.66
C GLU A 716 -44.76 2.80 -24.77
N LYS A 717 -43.56 3.25 -24.36
CA LYS A 717 -43.15 4.65 -24.47
C LYS A 717 -42.96 5.10 -25.90
N LEU A 718 -42.34 4.27 -26.74
CA LEU A 718 -42.10 4.60 -28.15
C LEU A 718 -43.41 4.64 -28.95
N ASP A 719 -44.33 3.72 -28.70
CA ASP A 719 -45.67 3.68 -29.30
C ASP A 719 -46.49 4.92 -28.92
N ASN A 720 -46.34 5.40 -27.68
CA ASN A 720 -46.96 6.63 -27.20
C ASN A 720 -46.18 7.91 -27.58
N HIS A 721 -45.06 7.79 -28.30
CA HIS A 721 -44.16 8.88 -28.67
C HIS A 721 -43.69 9.72 -27.46
N GLU A 722 -43.47 9.08 -26.32
CA GLU A 722 -42.92 9.72 -25.14
C GLU A 722 -41.42 9.94 -25.30
N GLU A 723 -40.94 11.15 -24.98
CA GLU A 723 -39.50 11.42 -24.84
C GLU A 723 -39.01 11.01 -23.45
N TYR A 724 -37.69 10.94 -23.28
CA TYR A 724 -37.09 10.64 -21.98
C TYR A 724 -37.40 11.73 -20.94
N MET A 725 -37.83 11.29 -19.75
CA MET A 725 -38.06 12.13 -18.57
C MET A 725 -37.21 11.65 -17.40
N SER A 726 -36.84 12.53 -16.47
CA SER A 726 -35.99 12.17 -15.31
C SER A 726 -36.55 11.00 -14.48
N LYS A 727 -37.89 10.86 -14.39
CA LYS A 727 -38.56 9.74 -13.71
C LYS A 727 -38.29 8.38 -14.36
N ASP A 728 -37.97 8.37 -15.66
CA ASP A 728 -37.72 7.14 -16.41
C ASP A 728 -36.46 6.42 -15.91
N TRP A 729 -35.52 7.18 -15.33
CA TRP A 729 -34.33 6.64 -14.70
C TRP A 729 -34.66 5.57 -13.66
N GLU A 730 -35.72 5.75 -12.86
CA GLU A 730 -36.06 4.85 -11.77
C GLU A 730 -36.40 3.43 -12.22
N TYR A 731 -36.78 3.23 -13.48
CA TYR A 731 -37.22 1.92 -13.99
C TYR A 731 -36.52 1.49 -15.28
N LEU A 732 -35.77 2.37 -15.95
CA LEU A 732 -34.98 2.06 -17.13
C LEU A 732 -33.49 1.90 -16.84
N PHE A 733 -32.97 2.46 -15.73
CA PHE A 733 -31.56 2.33 -15.38
C PHE A 733 -31.23 0.92 -14.88
N CYS A 734 -30.19 0.31 -15.45
CA CYS A 734 -29.64 -0.96 -15.01
C CYS A 734 -28.32 -0.72 -14.26
N PRO A 735 -28.30 -0.71 -12.91
CA PRO A 735 -27.11 -0.36 -12.14
C PRO A 735 -26.03 -1.44 -12.23
N GLY A 736 -24.78 -1.07 -12.56
CA GLY A 736 -23.65 -1.99 -12.67
C GLY A 736 -23.05 -2.41 -11.33
N TYR A 737 -23.75 -3.24 -10.55
CA TYR A 737 -23.25 -3.72 -9.26
C TYR A 737 -22.02 -4.63 -9.40
N LEU A 738 -21.03 -4.40 -8.53
CA LEU A 738 -19.81 -5.20 -8.44
C LEU A 738 -19.77 -5.95 -7.11
N PHE A 739 -19.47 -7.24 -7.15
CA PHE A 739 -19.53 -8.09 -5.95
C PHE A 739 -18.15 -8.64 -5.59
N TYR A 740 -17.75 -8.43 -4.34
CA TYR A 740 -16.60 -9.15 -3.79
C TYR A 740 -17.00 -10.59 -3.48
N ARG A 741 -16.33 -11.51 -4.15
CA ARG A 741 -16.69 -12.94 -4.12
C ARG A 741 -15.60 -13.85 -3.57
N TYR A 742 -14.43 -13.29 -3.29
CA TYR A 742 -13.19 -14.03 -3.06
C TYR A 742 -12.82 -14.19 -1.59
N TYR A 743 -11.94 -15.14 -1.32
CA TYR A 743 -11.35 -15.43 -0.03
C TYR A 743 -9.86 -15.77 -0.22
N ASP A 744 -9.06 -15.72 0.85
CA ASP A 744 -7.64 -16.09 0.78
C ASP A 744 -7.52 -17.60 0.48
N VAL A 745 -6.83 -17.94 -0.60
CA VAL A 745 -6.73 -19.33 -1.07
C VAL A 745 -6.06 -20.25 -0.04
N LYS A 746 -5.33 -19.72 0.95
CA LYS A 746 -4.82 -20.53 2.08
C LYS A 746 -5.90 -21.29 2.85
N LEU A 747 -7.17 -20.84 2.77
CA LEU A 747 -8.30 -21.55 3.38
C LEU A 747 -8.61 -22.89 2.68
N LEU A 748 -8.17 -23.05 1.43
CA LEU A 748 -8.42 -24.22 0.60
C LEU A 748 -7.18 -25.10 0.42
N ILE A 749 -5.98 -24.51 0.30
CA ILE A 749 -4.72 -25.23 0.10
C ILE A 749 -3.84 -25.15 1.35
N ASN A 750 -3.28 -26.29 1.75
CA ASN A 750 -2.31 -26.32 2.84
C ASN A 750 -0.94 -25.85 2.32
N THR A 751 -0.50 -24.67 2.77
CA THR A 751 0.82 -24.10 2.41
C THR A 751 1.68 -23.97 3.66
N GLU A 752 2.06 -25.09 4.26
CA GLU A 752 3.18 -25.07 5.21
C GLU A 752 4.49 -25.05 4.39
N LEU A 753 5.29 -24.00 4.60
CA LEU A 753 6.63 -23.88 4.06
C LEU A 753 7.53 -24.89 4.77
N TYR A 754 7.47 -26.15 4.34
CA TYR A 754 8.49 -27.14 4.67
C TYR A 754 9.69 -26.89 3.76
N PHE A 755 10.80 -26.43 4.35
CA PHE A 755 12.10 -26.41 3.70
C PHE A 755 13.01 -27.43 4.35
#